data_AF-A0A7Y7ABA5-F1
#
_entry.id   AF-A0A7Y7ABA5-F1
#
_cell.length_a   1.000
_cell.length_b   1.000
_cell.length_c   1.000
_cell.angle_alpha   90.00
_cell.angle_beta   90.00
_cell.angle_gamma   90.00
#
_symmetry.space_group_name_H-M   'P 1'
#
loop_
_entity.id
_entity.type
_entity.pdbx_description
1 polymer ?
#
loop_
_entity_poly.entity_id
_entity_poly.type
_entity_poly.pdbx_seq_one_letter_code
_entity_poly.pdbx_strand_id
1 'polypeptide(L)'
;MVKHLLFFVFFSFATFSTQAQVNEGLTPEERAYLFHVVKKSPILNQNFGRYFDYQGPNITFANGALNYDSIELVIINNPETLVIRKEEIAKSPKGLIAEASNKMALWELNQTLHAKRTNPNDLKEYQNEYDKFEKLLMVNLPANAIKISDGLQKPHPKLQQVMNPSLALDDKIAMMESLRFVDEQDQLNTLKAINFAINSYVDERAEQIYRALGGQANTFDNVLVAAGDGSSTTGMLEEREKDENGRWNKGLPKAVGLFPYSLYLEKTESKKKTISKIEPKRFVAKDFKTVGNNRHTNIHFDVWGYNSEKQTTVVIEKNGLSYHLFGSGETRFLSPDSTFSNGQTFQAIINDLEFKKIGDLNEQIYGKRGFDYWIEYNTKKRDQTELKIEKKEKEYSDLGFTPITTSKKPSRQVKKSKKRAIKAGKGTFDGTPTTSSNRKTRKKLQNTIVGLYAQYEGYKRNIAELEIKKEEAIDLMAIYQRKLDIYKAQMGYNWASFTEKDGLYTFEDSTTFDILTQEFQFKPSDKVEDFEIRLIAIPASSLSKNADEVMLHINLIDATPNYDARIRLELNDVFESDKWKLPNKLFNDDDSVALLVFFEGLLDKKVDFDIIGRGQGIGQWNGSQTVKAIKPQELDRYPGNAATSKMDSSFVRLRKSELFINMGREIVVNVNSYTDPVRSSLDISNETFASAMSKFGLSKNDILSAYRTHAILMQFKNEINVLAGQYLSRQEASTVIDRFNKELAKTRISVGRTSFKLGDFE
;
A
#
# COMPACT_ATOMS: atom_id res chain seq x y z
N MET A 1 26.46 -62.94 -53.80
CA MET A 1 25.05 -63.39 -53.78
C MET A 1 24.61 -63.39 -52.32
N VAL A 2 23.72 -62.47 -51.97
CA VAL A 2 22.70 -62.57 -50.90
C VAL A 2 23.14 -63.15 -49.54
N LYS A 3 23.29 -62.25 -48.57
CA LYS A 3 23.10 -62.35 -47.10
C LYS A 3 24.28 -61.66 -46.41
N HIS A 4 24.12 -60.39 -46.04
CA HIS A 4 24.72 -59.71 -44.86
C HIS A 4 24.42 -58.19 -44.89
N LEU A 5 23.24 -57.80 -45.38
CA LEU A 5 22.78 -56.40 -45.38
C LEU A 5 21.34 -56.31 -44.88
N LEU A 6 21.08 -56.86 -43.69
CA LEU A 6 19.76 -56.89 -43.08
C LEU A 6 19.91 -56.94 -41.55
N PHE A 7 20.57 -55.93 -40.97
CA PHE A 7 20.57 -55.71 -39.52
C PHE A 7 20.87 -54.27 -39.10
N PHE A 8 20.48 -53.27 -39.91
CA PHE A 8 20.74 -51.85 -39.59
C PHE A 8 19.62 -50.89 -40.04
N VAL A 9 18.34 -51.31 -39.96
CA VAL A 9 17.18 -50.43 -40.23
C VAL A 9 16.05 -50.64 -39.22
N PHE A 10 16.37 -50.94 -37.96
CA PHE A 10 15.34 -51.09 -36.92
C PHE A 10 15.74 -50.35 -35.64
N PHE A 11 16.07 -49.07 -35.74
CA PHE A 11 16.11 -48.16 -34.58
C PHE A 11 16.09 -46.69 -35.03
N SER A 12 15.03 -46.30 -35.74
CA SER A 12 14.76 -44.89 -36.05
C SER A 12 13.25 -44.63 -36.19
N PHE A 13 12.50 -45.14 -35.21
CA PHE A 13 11.31 -44.44 -34.71
C PHE A 13 11.66 -43.89 -33.33
N ALA A 14 12.60 -42.95 -33.31
CA ALA A 14 12.61 -41.96 -32.24
C ALA A 14 11.34 -41.14 -32.45
N THR A 15 10.30 -41.49 -31.69
CA THR A 15 9.24 -40.56 -31.34
C THR A 15 9.92 -39.27 -30.92
N PHE A 16 9.89 -38.26 -31.79
CA PHE A 16 10.06 -36.88 -31.39
C PHE A 16 8.86 -36.55 -30.49
N SER A 17 8.94 -36.96 -29.23
CA SER A 17 8.23 -36.29 -28.16
C SER A 17 8.84 -34.90 -28.06
N THR A 18 8.28 -33.97 -28.83
CA THR A 18 8.31 -32.54 -28.51
C THR A 18 7.55 -32.34 -27.21
N GLN A 19 8.10 -32.80 -26.09
CA GLN A 19 7.79 -32.20 -24.80
C GLN A 19 8.71 -31.00 -24.66
N ALA A 20 8.29 -29.88 -25.25
CA ALA A 20 8.78 -28.60 -24.79
C ALA A 20 8.38 -28.45 -23.32
N GLN A 21 9.37 -28.26 -22.45
CA GLN A 21 9.51 -27.35 -21.29
C GLN A 21 8.28 -26.68 -20.62
N VAL A 22 7.06 -27.22 -20.70
CA VAL A 22 5.85 -26.50 -20.27
C VAL A 22 5.76 -26.32 -18.74
N ASN A 23 6.44 -27.12 -17.92
CA ASN A 23 6.28 -27.08 -16.46
C ASN A 23 7.60 -27.19 -15.64
N GLU A 24 8.78 -26.95 -16.22
CA GLU A 24 10.06 -27.12 -15.50
C GLU A 24 10.18 -26.24 -14.26
N GLY A 25 10.55 -26.82 -13.10
CA GLY A 25 10.81 -26.08 -11.87
C GLY A 25 9.63 -25.92 -10.91
N LEU A 26 8.51 -26.63 -11.13
CA LEU A 26 7.42 -26.75 -10.14
C LEU A 26 7.03 -28.22 -9.91
N THR A 27 6.81 -28.65 -8.67
CA THR A 27 6.32 -29.99 -8.33
C THR A 27 4.83 -30.16 -8.65
N PRO A 28 4.29 -31.38 -8.75
CA PRO A 28 2.84 -31.61 -8.91
C PRO A 28 1.98 -30.91 -7.86
N GLU A 29 2.41 -30.92 -6.60
CA GLU A 29 1.75 -30.25 -5.47
C GLU A 29 1.75 -28.74 -5.66
N GLU A 30 2.91 -28.17 -6.03
CA GLU A 30 3.05 -26.74 -6.27
C GLU A 30 2.16 -26.27 -7.44
N ARG A 31 2.05 -27.08 -8.49
CA ARG A 31 1.19 -26.81 -9.65
C ARG A 31 -0.28 -26.85 -9.30
N ALA A 32 -0.70 -27.86 -8.53
CA ALA A 32 -2.07 -28.01 -8.06
C ALA A 32 -2.49 -26.80 -7.20
N TYR A 33 -1.64 -26.41 -6.25
CA TYR A 33 -1.93 -25.30 -5.36
C TYR A 33 -1.94 -23.95 -6.10
N LEU A 34 -0.99 -23.69 -6.99
CA LEU A 34 -0.98 -22.48 -7.81
C LEU A 34 -2.25 -22.36 -8.66
N PHE A 35 -2.74 -23.47 -9.23
CA PHE A 35 -4.02 -23.49 -9.92
C PHE A 35 -5.18 -23.04 -9.02
N HIS A 36 -5.27 -23.58 -7.80
CA HIS A 36 -6.29 -23.18 -6.83
C HIS A 36 -6.21 -21.69 -6.51
N VAL A 37 -5.03 -21.20 -6.12
CA VAL A 37 -4.82 -19.78 -5.77
C VAL A 37 -5.25 -18.87 -6.91
N VAL A 38 -4.79 -19.15 -8.14
CA VAL A 38 -5.06 -18.30 -9.30
C VAL A 38 -6.55 -18.32 -9.66
N LYS A 39 -7.20 -19.48 -9.67
CA LYS A 39 -8.62 -19.58 -10.05
C LYS A 39 -9.57 -19.02 -8.99
N LYS A 40 -9.21 -19.12 -7.71
CA LYS A 40 -10.03 -18.62 -6.59
C LYS A 40 -9.88 -17.11 -6.38
N SER A 41 -8.73 -16.55 -6.76
CA SER A 41 -8.42 -15.12 -6.69
C SER A 41 -9.01 -14.37 -7.91
N PRO A 42 -10.02 -13.49 -7.75
CA PRO A 42 -10.68 -12.87 -8.90
C PRO A 42 -9.73 -12.08 -9.81
N ILE A 43 -8.80 -11.31 -9.22
CA ILE A 43 -7.82 -10.51 -9.95
C ILE A 43 -6.82 -11.37 -10.73
N LEU A 44 -6.34 -12.48 -10.15
CA LEU A 44 -5.41 -13.38 -10.82
C LEU A 44 -6.12 -14.17 -11.92
N ASN A 45 -7.33 -14.67 -11.64
CA ASN A 45 -8.12 -15.41 -12.61
C ASN A 45 -8.47 -14.56 -13.84
N GLN A 46 -8.87 -13.31 -13.61
CA GLN A 46 -9.20 -12.35 -14.68
C GLN A 46 -8.00 -12.03 -15.56
N ASN A 47 -6.82 -11.76 -14.96
CA ASN A 47 -5.67 -11.27 -15.69
C ASN A 47 -4.87 -12.38 -16.38
N PHE A 48 -4.64 -13.53 -15.72
CA PHE A 48 -3.83 -14.60 -16.31
C PHE A 48 -4.30 -16.03 -16.00
N GLY A 49 -5.47 -16.18 -15.36
CA GLY A 49 -6.04 -17.51 -15.05
C GLY A 49 -6.27 -18.39 -16.26
N ARG A 50 -6.46 -17.83 -17.46
CA ARG A 50 -6.59 -18.59 -18.72
C ARG A 50 -5.32 -19.37 -19.10
N TYR A 51 -4.14 -18.98 -18.59
CA TYR A 51 -2.87 -19.67 -18.86
C TYR A 51 -2.63 -20.87 -17.94
N PHE A 52 -3.56 -21.12 -17.02
CA PHE A 52 -3.69 -22.35 -16.25
C PHE A 52 -4.75 -23.23 -16.94
N ASP A 53 -4.29 -24.00 -17.92
CA ASP A 53 -5.08 -24.83 -18.83
C ASP A 53 -5.29 -26.21 -18.21
N TYR A 54 -6.43 -26.38 -17.51
CA TYR A 54 -6.81 -27.63 -16.86
C TYR A 54 -7.76 -28.42 -17.77
N GLN A 55 -7.36 -29.64 -18.12
CA GLN A 55 -8.05 -30.55 -19.02
C GLN A 55 -8.72 -31.73 -18.30
N GLY A 56 -8.69 -31.73 -16.95
CA GLY A 56 -9.33 -32.77 -16.15
C GLY A 56 -10.84 -32.55 -15.96
N PRO A 57 -11.51 -33.45 -15.22
CA PRO A 57 -12.95 -33.35 -14.98
C PRO A 57 -13.30 -32.12 -14.13
N ASN A 58 -14.45 -31.51 -14.44
CA ASN A 58 -15.08 -30.50 -13.58
C ASN A 58 -15.68 -31.19 -12.35
N ILE A 59 -15.12 -30.94 -11.18
CA ILE A 59 -15.61 -31.45 -9.90
C ILE A 59 -16.26 -30.31 -9.15
N THR A 60 -17.54 -30.46 -8.79
CA THR A 60 -18.31 -29.42 -8.09
C THR A 60 -18.88 -29.94 -6.77
N PHE A 61 -19.08 -29.02 -5.82
CA PHE A 61 -19.89 -29.24 -4.63
C PHE A 61 -21.38 -29.30 -5.00
N ALA A 62 -22.22 -29.72 -4.04
CA ALA A 62 -23.67 -29.81 -4.22
C ALA A 62 -24.33 -28.45 -4.56
N ASN A 63 -23.68 -27.33 -4.22
CA ASN A 63 -24.12 -25.97 -4.56
C ASN A 63 -23.67 -25.52 -5.97
N GLY A 64 -23.00 -26.37 -6.74
CA GLY A 64 -22.50 -26.07 -8.08
C GLY A 64 -21.15 -25.36 -8.14
N ALA A 65 -20.57 -24.95 -7.00
CA ALA A 65 -19.24 -24.35 -6.95
C ALA A 65 -18.14 -25.39 -7.20
N LEU A 66 -17.03 -25.01 -7.84
CA LEU A 66 -15.90 -25.91 -8.07
C LEU A 66 -15.30 -26.39 -6.74
N ASN A 67 -15.04 -27.68 -6.66
CA ASN A 67 -14.34 -28.32 -5.55
C ASN A 67 -12.84 -28.34 -5.84
N TYR A 68 -12.16 -27.24 -5.51
CA TYR A 68 -10.74 -27.06 -5.76
C TYR A 68 -9.89 -28.14 -5.08
N ASP A 69 -10.19 -28.52 -3.84
CA ASP A 69 -9.43 -29.55 -3.10
C ASP A 69 -9.44 -30.90 -3.85
N SER A 70 -10.56 -31.25 -4.50
CA SER A 70 -10.64 -32.48 -5.29
C SER A 70 -9.90 -32.35 -6.64
N ILE A 71 -9.95 -31.17 -7.26
CA ILE A 71 -9.21 -30.88 -8.49
C ILE A 71 -7.70 -30.90 -8.23
N GLU A 72 -7.25 -30.38 -7.10
CA GLU A 72 -5.85 -30.46 -6.67
C GLU A 72 -5.37 -31.90 -6.60
N LEU A 73 -6.15 -32.81 -6.00
CA LEU A 73 -5.81 -34.23 -5.94
C LEU A 73 -5.74 -34.86 -7.34
N VAL A 74 -6.58 -34.44 -8.29
CA VAL A 74 -6.48 -34.92 -9.67
C VAL A 74 -5.17 -34.44 -10.31
N ILE A 75 -4.81 -33.18 -10.12
CA ILE A 75 -3.57 -32.59 -10.65
C ILE A 75 -2.34 -33.25 -10.03
N ILE A 76 -2.34 -33.49 -8.71
CA ILE A 76 -1.22 -34.15 -8.02
C ILE A 76 -1.01 -35.57 -8.56
N ASN A 77 -2.09 -36.33 -8.72
CA ASN A 77 -2.01 -37.72 -9.18
C ASN A 77 -1.76 -37.84 -10.68
N ASN A 78 -2.24 -36.89 -11.49
CA ASN A 78 -2.13 -36.85 -12.94
C ASN A 78 -1.66 -35.45 -13.40
N PRO A 79 -0.37 -35.12 -13.22
CA PRO A 79 0.13 -33.75 -13.41
C PRO A 79 -0.02 -33.24 -14.85
N GLU A 80 -0.06 -34.11 -15.85
CA GLU A 80 -0.28 -33.77 -17.26
C GLU A 80 -1.63 -33.12 -17.55
N THR A 81 -2.61 -33.25 -16.63
CA THR A 81 -3.93 -32.62 -16.75
C THR A 81 -3.93 -31.10 -16.62
N LEU A 82 -2.83 -30.50 -16.17
CA LEU A 82 -2.65 -29.06 -16.05
C LEU A 82 -1.46 -28.56 -16.87
N VAL A 83 -1.69 -27.64 -17.79
CA VAL A 83 -0.62 -26.96 -18.53
C VAL A 83 -0.52 -25.52 -18.05
N ILE A 84 0.64 -25.13 -17.50
CA ILE A 84 0.94 -23.75 -17.09
C ILE A 84 1.75 -23.08 -18.19
N ARG A 85 1.17 -22.13 -18.93
CA ARG A 85 1.85 -21.45 -20.04
C ARG A 85 2.72 -20.30 -19.52
N LYS A 86 3.90 -20.64 -18.99
CA LYS A 86 4.84 -19.70 -18.34
C LYS A 86 5.20 -18.49 -19.20
N GLU A 87 5.44 -18.69 -20.49
CA GLU A 87 5.78 -17.62 -21.44
C GLU A 87 4.66 -16.58 -21.58
N GLU A 88 3.41 -17.01 -21.46
CA GLU A 88 2.24 -16.13 -21.53
C GLU A 88 1.95 -15.47 -20.18
N ILE A 89 2.25 -16.15 -19.07
CA ILE A 89 2.20 -15.59 -17.72
C ILE A 89 3.27 -14.50 -17.57
N ALA A 90 4.49 -14.71 -18.07
CA ALA A 90 5.61 -13.76 -18.03
C ALA A 90 5.28 -12.37 -18.63
N LYS A 91 4.30 -12.32 -19.55
CA LYS A 91 3.80 -11.10 -20.21
C LYS A 91 2.67 -10.41 -19.43
N SER A 92 2.27 -10.95 -18.28
CA SER A 92 1.23 -10.38 -17.41
C SER A 92 1.81 -9.30 -16.49
N PRO A 93 0.97 -8.46 -15.84
CA PRO A 93 1.44 -7.50 -14.85
C PRO A 93 2.30 -8.17 -13.77
N LYS A 94 3.50 -7.61 -13.52
CA LYS A 94 4.51 -8.28 -12.69
C LYS A 94 4.06 -8.44 -11.25
N GLY A 95 3.33 -7.46 -10.73
CA GLY A 95 2.77 -7.46 -9.39
C GLY A 95 1.84 -8.65 -9.15
N LEU A 96 1.02 -9.01 -10.14
CA LEU A 96 0.10 -10.14 -10.04
C LEU A 96 0.83 -11.49 -10.03
N ILE A 97 1.92 -11.63 -10.80
CA ILE A 97 2.77 -12.83 -10.75
C ILE A 97 3.42 -12.93 -9.35
N ALA A 98 3.87 -11.80 -8.80
CA ALA A 98 4.44 -11.73 -7.46
C ALA A 98 3.41 -12.05 -6.36
N GLU A 99 2.15 -11.61 -6.50
CA GLU A 99 1.04 -11.98 -5.60
C GLU A 99 0.82 -13.49 -5.56
N ALA A 100 0.73 -14.14 -6.73
CA ALA A 100 0.59 -15.59 -6.81
C ALA A 100 1.79 -16.31 -6.17
N SER A 101 3.00 -15.79 -6.41
CA SER A 101 4.25 -16.33 -5.86
C SER A 101 4.32 -16.18 -4.34
N ASN A 102 3.90 -15.02 -3.81
CA ASN A 102 3.84 -14.75 -2.37
C ASN A 102 2.82 -15.66 -1.66
N LYS A 103 1.63 -15.84 -2.25
CA LYS A 103 0.59 -16.76 -1.72
C LYS A 103 1.08 -18.20 -1.66
N MET A 104 1.84 -18.62 -2.67
CA MET A 104 2.47 -19.92 -2.71
C MET A 104 3.56 -20.08 -1.65
N ALA A 105 4.48 -19.11 -1.56
CA ALA A 105 5.56 -19.12 -0.56
C ALA A 105 5.02 -19.14 0.89
N LEU A 106 3.94 -18.41 1.16
CA LEU A 106 3.26 -18.43 2.45
C LEU A 106 2.63 -19.78 2.77
N TRP A 107 2.00 -20.43 1.78
CA TRP A 107 1.45 -21.77 1.96
C TRP A 107 2.55 -22.79 2.26
N GLU A 108 3.65 -22.77 1.51
CA GLU A 108 4.77 -23.69 1.75
C GLU A 108 5.37 -23.50 3.15
N LEU A 109 5.58 -22.25 3.58
CA LEU A 109 6.07 -21.97 4.92
C LEU A 109 5.10 -22.48 5.99
N ASN A 110 3.79 -22.27 5.77
CA ASN A 110 2.75 -22.76 6.65
C ASN A 110 2.80 -24.30 6.79
N GLN A 111 2.88 -25.03 5.67
CA GLN A 111 3.02 -26.49 5.67
C GLN A 111 4.30 -26.93 6.36
N THR A 112 5.42 -26.28 6.08
CA THR A 112 6.74 -26.58 6.65
C THR A 112 6.73 -26.46 8.18
N LEU A 113 6.19 -25.36 8.71
CA LEU A 113 6.12 -25.13 10.17
C LEU A 113 5.12 -26.08 10.84
N HIS A 114 4.00 -26.40 10.18
CA HIS A 114 3.04 -27.39 10.67
C HIS A 114 3.61 -28.81 10.68
N ALA A 115 4.36 -29.20 9.64
CA ALA A 115 5.04 -30.48 9.56
C ALA A 115 6.02 -30.64 10.73
N LYS A 116 6.83 -29.60 11.02
CA LYS A 116 7.75 -29.60 12.17
C LYS A 116 7.05 -29.80 13.49
N ARG A 117 5.89 -29.18 13.67
CA ARG A 117 5.11 -29.32 14.91
C ARG A 117 4.52 -30.73 15.06
N THR A 118 4.03 -31.30 13.97
CA THR A 118 3.30 -32.58 13.99
C THR A 118 4.26 -33.77 14.06
N ASN A 119 5.34 -33.75 13.28
CA ASN A 119 6.37 -34.78 13.24
C ASN A 119 7.78 -34.16 13.36
N PRO A 120 8.23 -33.79 14.57
CA PRO A 120 9.50 -33.07 14.77
C PRO A 120 10.77 -33.78 14.27
N ASN A 121 10.71 -35.11 14.14
CA ASN A 121 11.84 -35.98 13.82
C ASN A 121 11.83 -36.49 12.37
N ASP A 122 10.75 -36.28 11.62
CA ASP A 122 10.62 -36.72 10.22
C ASP A 122 9.78 -35.69 9.45
N LEU A 123 10.47 -34.76 8.80
CA LEU A 123 9.88 -33.70 7.99
C LEU A 123 9.61 -34.12 6.55
N LYS A 124 10.02 -35.33 6.14
CA LYS A 124 9.94 -35.83 4.76
C LYS A 124 10.47 -34.80 3.75
N GLU A 125 9.60 -34.29 2.87
CA GLU A 125 9.92 -33.35 1.81
C GLU A 125 10.20 -31.93 2.31
N TYR A 126 9.75 -31.54 3.51
CA TYR A 126 9.89 -30.18 4.06
C TYR A 126 11.20 -29.92 4.82
N GLN A 127 12.14 -30.89 4.82
CA GLN A 127 13.36 -30.77 5.62
C GLN A 127 14.23 -29.58 5.16
N ASN A 128 14.40 -29.41 3.85
CA ASN A 128 15.25 -28.35 3.30
C ASN A 128 14.66 -26.95 3.56
N GLU A 129 13.34 -26.84 3.45
CA GLU A 129 12.55 -25.63 3.66
C GLU A 129 12.64 -25.22 5.13
N TYR A 130 12.51 -26.18 6.05
CA TYR A 130 12.67 -25.93 7.47
C TYR A 130 14.10 -25.53 7.82
N ASP A 131 15.12 -26.18 7.25
CA ASP A 131 16.53 -25.86 7.52
C ASP A 131 16.88 -24.43 7.05
N LYS A 132 16.32 -24.00 5.91
CA LYS A 132 16.43 -22.60 5.44
C LYS A 132 15.78 -21.63 6.43
N PHE A 133 14.55 -21.91 6.86
CA PHE A 133 13.84 -21.07 7.83
C PHE A 133 14.57 -21.01 9.17
N GLU A 134 15.04 -22.15 9.70
CA GLU A 134 15.79 -22.24 10.95
C GLU A 134 17.09 -21.42 10.86
N LYS A 135 17.80 -21.49 9.73
CA LYS A 135 19.00 -20.68 9.50
C LYS A 135 18.70 -19.18 9.57
N LEU A 136 17.62 -18.72 8.94
CA LEU A 136 17.19 -17.31 8.98
C LEU A 136 16.79 -16.88 10.39
N LEU A 137 16.08 -17.74 11.13
CA LEU A 137 15.69 -17.49 12.51
C LEU A 137 16.91 -17.32 13.43
N MET A 138 17.90 -18.20 13.28
CA MET A 138 19.11 -18.21 14.11
C MET A 138 19.98 -16.94 13.95
N VAL A 139 19.81 -16.16 12.87
CA VAL A 139 20.55 -14.90 12.66
C VAL A 139 20.28 -13.88 13.78
N ASN A 140 19.02 -13.77 14.21
CA ASN A 140 18.56 -12.75 15.14
C ASN A 140 18.06 -13.31 16.48
N LEU A 141 18.16 -14.63 16.69
CA LEU A 141 17.66 -15.28 17.89
C LEU A 141 18.59 -15.00 19.09
N PRO A 142 18.06 -14.60 20.27
CA PRO A 142 18.90 -14.32 21.43
C PRO A 142 19.51 -15.59 22.01
N ALA A 143 20.66 -15.47 22.67
CA ALA A 143 21.42 -16.60 23.21
C ALA A 143 20.60 -17.48 24.18
N ASN A 144 19.74 -16.87 25.00
CA ASN A 144 18.87 -17.58 25.94
C ASN A 144 17.76 -18.39 25.25
N ALA A 145 17.43 -18.05 24.00
CA ALA A 145 16.48 -18.76 23.16
C ALA A 145 17.14 -19.88 22.33
N ILE A 146 18.45 -20.08 22.45
CA ILE A 146 19.23 -21.13 21.77
C ILE A 146 19.54 -22.26 22.75
N LYS A 147 19.49 -23.50 22.25
CA LYS A 147 19.92 -24.69 22.98
C LYS A 147 20.90 -25.51 22.14
N ILE A 148 21.92 -26.05 22.79
CA ILE A 148 22.85 -26.99 22.15
C ILE A 148 22.22 -28.40 22.23
N SER A 149 22.02 -29.03 21.08
CA SER A 149 21.60 -30.43 20.95
C SER A 149 22.50 -31.10 19.92
N ASP A 150 23.09 -32.25 20.27
CA ASP A 150 23.96 -33.02 19.37
C ASP A 150 25.15 -32.23 18.81
N GLY A 151 25.69 -31.29 19.59
CA GLY A 151 26.79 -30.42 19.19
C GLY A 151 26.39 -29.26 18.26
N LEU A 152 25.12 -29.16 17.88
CA LEU A 152 24.57 -28.10 17.04
C LEU A 152 23.74 -27.11 17.85
N GLN A 153 23.87 -25.82 17.54
CA GLN A 153 23.01 -24.78 18.09
C GLN A 153 21.66 -24.82 17.36
N LYS A 154 20.57 -24.98 18.12
CA LYS A 154 19.20 -25.01 17.60
C LYS A 154 18.31 -24.09 18.42
N PRO A 155 17.17 -23.62 17.86
CA PRO A 155 16.16 -22.92 18.65
C PRO A 155 15.69 -23.79 19.81
N HIS A 156 15.42 -23.17 20.96
CA HIS A 156 14.90 -23.89 22.11
C HIS A 156 13.58 -24.61 21.73
N PRO A 157 13.39 -25.91 22.04
CA PRO A 157 12.24 -26.68 21.54
C PRO A 157 10.87 -26.10 21.87
N LYS A 158 10.74 -25.41 23.02
CA LYS A 158 9.50 -24.72 23.42
C LYS A 158 9.09 -23.59 22.46
N LEU A 159 10.00 -23.03 21.67
CA LEU A 159 9.70 -22.00 20.67
C LEU A 159 8.88 -22.55 19.49
N GLN A 160 8.87 -23.87 19.27
CA GLN A 160 8.05 -24.49 18.22
C GLN A 160 6.55 -24.21 18.39
N GLN A 161 6.09 -24.04 19.63
CA GLN A 161 4.69 -23.68 19.90
C GLN A 161 4.40 -22.23 19.48
N VAL A 162 5.35 -21.33 19.70
CA VAL A 162 5.25 -19.90 19.35
C VAL A 162 5.33 -19.69 17.83
N MET A 163 6.11 -20.53 17.14
CA MET A 163 6.23 -20.53 15.68
C MET A 163 5.00 -21.10 14.96
N ASN A 164 3.95 -21.48 15.68
CA ASN A 164 2.73 -21.98 15.05
C ASN A 164 2.09 -20.90 14.14
N PRO A 165 1.96 -21.16 12.83
CA PRO A 165 1.46 -20.18 11.87
C PRO A 165 -0.02 -19.83 12.06
N SER A 166 -0.79 -20.65 12.78
CA SER A 166 -2.21 -20.40 13.05
C SER A 166 -2.48 -19.49 14.24
N LEU A 167 -1.46 -19.18 15.06
CA LEU A 167 -1.64 -18.33 16.23
C LEU A 167 -1.64 -16.85 15.86
N ALA A 168 -2.58 -16.11 16.44
CA ALA A 168 -2.55 -14.66 16.41
C ALA A 168 -1.36 -14.12 17.22
N LEU A 169 -1.02 -12.85 17.05
CA LEU A 169 0.12 -12.26 17.76
C LEU A 169 -0.08 -12.30 19.28
N ASP A 170 -1.28 -12.00 19.77
CA ASP A 170 -1.57 -12.01 21.21
C ASP A 170 -1.32 -13.39 21.84
N ASP A 171 -1.72 -14.46 21.14
CA ASP A 171 -1.45 -15.83 21.57
C ASP A 171 0.05 -16.12 21.59
N LYS A 172 0.80 -15.65 20.57
CA LYS A 172 2.25 -15.80 20.52
C LYS A 172 2.94 -15.05 21.67
N ILE A 173 2.49 -13.84 22.00
CA ILE A 173 3.00 -13.06 23.14
C ILE A 173 2.70 -13.79 24.45
N ALA A 174 1.47 -14.24 24.68
CA ALA A 174 1.10 -14.98 25.88
C ALA A 174 1.92 -16.28 26.05
N MET A 175 2.18 -16.99 24.95
CA MET A 175 3.07 -18.16 24.98
C MET A 175 4.50 -17.76 25.34
N MET A 176 5.04 -16.68 24.76
CA MET A 176 6.38 -16.18 25.08
C MET A 176 6.52 -15.75 26.55
N GLU A 177 5.52 -15.07 27.11
CA GLU A 177 5.49 -14.67 28.53
C GLU A 177 5.50 -15.88 29.48
N SER A 178 4.97 -17.03 29.05
CA SER A 178 5.02 -18.28 29.81
C SER A 178 6.43 -18.91 29.86
N LEU A 179 7.33 -18.52 28.96
CA LEU A 179 8.68 -19.07 28.84
C LEU A 179 9.64 -18.39 29.81
N ARG A 180 9.73 -18.94 31.03
CA ARG A 180 10.59 -18.41 32.11
C ARG A 180 12.10 -18.35 31.83
N PHE A 181 12.57 -18.92 30.71
CA PHE A 181 13.99 -18.94 30.35
C PHE A 181 14.41 -17.74 29.48
N VAL A 182 13.47 -16.92 29.03
CA VAL A 182 13.71 -15.67 28.29
C VAL A 182 13.11 -14.51 29.08
N ASP A 183 13.90 -13.45 29.28
CA ASP A 183 13.42 -12.21 29.89
C ASP A 183 12.57 -11.39 28.90
N GLU A 184 11.95 -10.29 29.35
CA GLU A 184 11.06 -9.47 28.52
C GLU A 184 11.74 -8.94 27.24
N GLN A 185 13.05 -8.62 27.31
CA GLN A 185 13.78 -8.09 26.16
C GLN A 185 14.11 -9.21 25.17
N ASP A 186 14.51 -10.38 25.67
CA ASP A 186 14.72 -11.58 24.86
C ASP A 186 13.42 -12.12 24.27
N GLN A 187 12.28 -11.95 24.97
CA GLN A 187 10.96 -12.26 24.42
C GLN A 187 10.65 -11.37 23.22
N LEU A 188 10.84 -10.05 23.33
CA LEU A 188 10.69 -9.11 22.22
C LEU A 188 11.64 -9.47 21.06
N ASN A 189 12.91 -9.72 21.35
CA ASN A 189 13.93 -10.03 20.35
C ASN A 189 13.63 -11.36 19.64
N THR A 190 13.13 -12.36 20.36
CA THR A 190 12.71 -13.66 19.79
C THR A 190 11.54 -13.49 18.83
N LEU A 191 10.51 -12.71 19.20
CA LEU A 191 9.39 -12.44 18.30
C LEU A 191 9.83 -11.63 17.06
N LYS A 192 10.74 -10.66 17.23
CA LYS A 192 11.35 -9.94 16.11
C LYS A 192 12.18 -10.85 15.20
N ALA A 193 12.89 -11.83 15.75
CA ALA A 193 13.64 -12.82 15.00
C ALA A 193 12.73 -13.73 14.17
N ILE A 194 11.60 -14.18 14.75
CA ILE A 194 10.57 -14.94 14.02
C ILE A 194 9.98 -14.09 12.88
N ASN A 195 9.61 -12.84 13.17
CA ASN A 195 9.07 -11.90 12.17
C ASN A 195 10.06 -11.65 11.02
N PHE A 196 11.35 -11.54 11.32
CA PHE A 196 12.42 -11.43 10.32
C PHE A 196 12.52 -12.71 9.48
N ALA A 197 12.60 -13.88 10.12
CA ALA A 197 12.75 -15.16 9.42
C ALA A 197 11.59 -15.45 8.47
N ILE A 198 10.35 -15.13 8.88
CA ILE A 198 9.17 -15.27 8.04
C ILE A 198 9.29 -14.38 6.80
N ASN A 199 9.57 -13.08 6.98
CA ASN A 199 9.69 -12.14 5.86
C ASN A 199 10.80 -12.56 4.90
N SER A 200 11.99 -12.87 5.40
CA SER A 200 13.12 -13.27 4.56
C SER A 200 12.87 -14.59 3.83
N TYR A 201 12.26 -15.57 4.49
CA TYR A 201 11.93 -16.84 3.84
C TYR A 201 10.94 -16.64 2.69
N VAL A 202 9.86 -15.89 2.95
CA VAL A 202 8.82 -15.65 1.96
C VAL A 202 9.36 -14.81 0.80
N ASP A 203 10.21 -13.82 1.07
CA ASP A 203 10.87 -12.99 0.05
C ASP A 203 11.70 -13.85 -0.93
N GLU A 204 12.66 -14.62 -0.39
CA GLU A 204 13.52 -15.50 -1.19
C GLU A 204 12.73 -16.54 -1.98
N ARG A 205 11.69 -17.12 -1.35
CA ARG A 205 10.90 -18.18 -1.98
C ARG A 205 9.92 -17.64 -3.01
N ALA A 206 9.30 -16.48 -2.76
CA ALA A 206 8.45 -15.82 -3.72
C ALA A 206 9.23 -15.43 -4.97
N GLU A 207 10.49 -14.98 -4.85
CA GLU A 207 11.33 -14.69 -6.02
C GLU A 207 11.61 -15.95 -6.86
N GLN A 208 11.88 -17.09 -6.22
CA GLN A 208 12.10 -18.37 -6.92
C GLN A 208 10.87 -18.78 -7.72
N ILE A 209 9.68 -18.71 -7.11
CA ILE A 209 8.42 -19.05 -7.75
C ILE A 209 8.09 -18.05 -8.86
N TYR A 210 8.33 -16.76 -8.63
CA TYR A 210 8.16 -15.70 -9.63
C TYR A 210 8.97 -16.00 -10.90
N ARG A 211 10.25 -16.38 -10.73
CA ARG A 211 11.12 -16.80 -11.84
C ARG A 211 10.65 -18.12 -12.47
N ALA A 212 10.16 -19.08 -11.67
CA ALA A 212 9.61 -20.33 -12.17
C ALA A 212 8.31 -20.15 -12.97
N LEU A 213 7.56 -19.05 -12.75
CA LEU A 213 6.39 -18.65 -13.54
C LEU A 213 6.76 -17.83 -14.79
N GLY A 214 8.06 -17.61 -15.04
CA GLY A 214 8.57 -16.84 -16.19
C GLY A 214 8.81 -15.36 -15.90
N GLY A 215 8.58 -14.91 -14.66
CA GLY A 215 8.84 -13.54 -14.22
C GLY A 215 10.33 -13.17 -14.34
N GLN A 216 10.60 -11.94 -14.79
CA GLN A 216 11.96 -11.43 -14.95
C GLN A 216 12.10 -10.11 -14.18
N ALA A 217 13.03 -10.08 -13.23
CA ALA A 217 13.32 -8.89 -12.43
C ALA A 217 14.83 -8.85 -12.10
N ASN A 218 15.40 -7.64 -12.12
CA ASN A 218 16.71 -7.36 -11.56
C ASN A 218 16.61 -6.91 -10.10
N THR A 219 15.48 -6.30 -9.73
CA THR A 219 15.16 -5.88 -8.37
C THR A 219 13.82 -6.50 -8.00
N PHE A 220 13.80 -7.25 -6.91
CA PHE A 220 12.63 -7.91 -6.39
C PHE A 220 12.71 -7.81 -4.86
N ASP A 221 11.82 -7.02 -4.26
CA ASP A 221 11.67 -6.96 -2.81
C ASP A 221 10.22 -7.36 -2.48
N ASN A 222 10.04 -8.37 -1.64
CA ASN A 222 8.72 -8.85 -1.23
C ASN A 222 8.58 -8.78 0.29
N VAL A 223 7.67 -7.93 0.77
CA VAL A 223 7.54 -7.59 2.18
C VAL A 223 6.12 -7.85 2.67
N LEU A 224 6.00 -8.60 3.76
CA LEU A 224 4.77 -8.75 4.52
C LEU A 224 4.79 -7.83 5.73
N VAL A 225 3.65 -7.20 6.01
CA VAL A 225 3.48 -6.32 7.16
C VAL A 225 2.08 -6.43 7.75
N ALA A 226 2.01 -6.43 9.08
CA ALA A 226 0.77 -6.26 9.82
C ALA A 226 0.82 -5.02 10.73
N ALA A 227 -0.33 -4.38 10.89
CA ALA A 227 -0.59 -3.32 11.84
C ALA A 227 -1.92 -3.57 12.55
N GLY A 228 -2.01 -3.26 13.85
CA GLY A 228 -3.21 -3.51 14.64
C GLY A 228 -2.89 -3.81 16.09
N ASP A 229 -3.83 -4.45 16.79
CA ASP A 229 -3.69 -4.79 18.22
C ASP A 229 -3.26 -6.24 18.52
N GLY A 230 -3.29 -7.16 17.55
CA GLY A 230 -2.81 -8.54 17.76
C GLY A 230 -3.92 -9.60 17.91
N SER A 231 -5.19 -9.19 17.84
CA SER A 231 -6.36 -9.96 18.27
C SER A 231 -7.03 -10.86 17.21
N SER A 232 -6.40 -11.04 16.04
CA SER A 232 -6.80 -11.89 14.89
C SER A 232 -7.76 -11.28 13.85
N THR A 233 -7.53 -11.62 12.57
CA THR A 233 -8.45 -11.41 11.44
C THR A 233 -9.09 -12.72 10.94
N THR A 234 -10.17 -12.60 10.15
CA THR A 234 -10.63 -13.68 9.27
C THR A 234 -9.60 -13.90 8.16
N GLY A 235 -9.04 -15.10 8.06
CA GLY A 235 -7.93 -15.39 7.14
C GLY A 235 -8.30 -15.42 5.65
N MET A 236 -7.25 -15.26 4.83
CA MET A 236 -7.06 -15.31 3.36
C MET A 236 -8.27 -15.63 2.45
N LEU A 237 -9.04 -16.70 2.67
CA LEU A 237 -10.03 -17.19 1.71
C LEU A 237 -11.23 -17.94 2.33
N GLU A 238 -11.74 -17.46 3.48
CA GLU A 238 -12.66 -18.23 4.34
C GLU A 238 -12.08 -19.58 4.78
N GLU A 239 -10.76 -19.63 4.90
CA GLU A 239 -10.02 -20.84 5.22
C GLU A 239 -10.43 -21.37 6.58
N ARG A 240 -10.98 -22.59 6.54
CA ARG A 240 -11.42 -23.30 7.73
C ARG A 240 -10.32 -24.29 8.12
N GLU A 241 -9.86 -24.23 9.37
CA GLU A 241 -8.99 -25.26 9.93
C GLU A 241 -9.65 -26.65 9.93
N LYS A 242 -10.98 -26.68 9.91
CA LYS A 242 -11.79 -27.90 9.91
C LYS A 242 -12.91 -27.84 8.88
N ASP A 243 -13.19 -28.96 8.23
CA ASP A 243 -14.35 -29.12 7.36
C ASP A 243 -15.68 -29.09 8.15
N GLU A 244 -16.81 -29.16 7.45
CA GLU A 244 -18.16 -29.18 8.05
C GLU A 244 -18.40 -30.38 8.99
N ASN A 245 -17.56 -31.41 8.90
CA ASN A 245 -17.61 -32.62 9.73
C ASN A 245 -16.60 -32.57 10.90
N GLY A 246 -15.94 -31.44 11.12
CA GLY A 246 -14.96 -31.26 12.19
C GLY A 246 -13.63 -31.99 11.97
N ARG A 247 -13.38 -32.53 10.76
CA ARG A 247 -12.09 -33.11 10.38
C ARG A 247 -11.15 -31.98 10.01
N TRP A 248 -9.86 -32.13 10.34
CA TRP A 248 -8.84 -31.20 9.87
C TRP A 248 -8.92 -31.06 8.36
N ASN A 249 -9.08 -29.83 7.90
CA ASN A 249 -9.14 -29.56 6.48
C ASN A 249 -7.81 -29.96 5.87
N LYS A 250 -7.83 -30.73 4.77
CA LYS A 250 -6.62 -30.94 3.95
C LYS A 250 -6.33 -29.71 3.09
N GLY A 251 -7.29 -28.79 2.96
CA GLY A 251 -7.10 -27.45 2.41
C GLY A 251 -6.46 -26.46 3.40
N LEU A 252 -6.17 -25.27 2.86
CA LEU A 252 -5.38 -24.19 3.45
C LEU A 252 -5.62 -23.90 4.95
N PRO A 253 -4.59 -23.95 5.81
CA PRO A 253 -4.66 -23.53 7.20
C PRO A 253 -4.71 -22.00 7.32
N LYS A 254 -5.50 -21.47 8.26
CA LYS A 254 -5.53 -20.05 8.63
C LYS A 254 -4.11 -19.56 8.96
N ALA A 255 -3.46 -18.84 8.05
CA ALA A 255 -2.05 -18.44 8.16
C ALA A 255 -1.84 -17.03 8.75
N VAL A 256 -2.79 -16.53 9.55
CA VAL A 256 -2.75 -15.16 10.13
C VAL A 256 -1.48 -14.88 10.92
N GLY A 257 -0.87 -15.90 11.53
CA GLY A 257 0.38 -15.78 12.28
C GLY A 257 1.64 -15.63 11.42
N LEU A 258 1.52 -15.65 10.09
CA LEU A 258 2.65 -15.44 9.17
C LEU A 258 2.81 -13.99 8.72
N PHE A 259 1.99 -13.05 9.19
CA PHE A 259 2.21 -11.62 8.92
C PHE A 259 3.06 -10.97 10.02
N PRO A 260 4.24 -10.43 9.68
CA PRO A 260 5.14 -9.85 10.67
C PRO A 260 4.65 -8.49 11.20
N TYR A 261 4.67 -8.34 12.52
CA TYR A 261 4.35 -7.09 13.22
C TYR A 261 5.60 -6.31 13.61
N SER A 262 5.49 -4.98 13.65
CA SER A 262 6.48 -4.13 14.30
C SER A 262 6.20 -4.07 15.81
N LEU A 263 7.07 -4.67 16.62
CA LEU A 263 6.87 -4.82 18.07
C LEU A 263 7.75 -3.87 18.88
N TYR A 264 7.22 -3.38 20.02
CA TYR A 264 7.96 -2.59 21.01
C TYR A 264 7.54 -2.96 22.44
N LEU A 265 8.35 -2.58 23.42
CA LEU A 265 8.00 -2.69 24.84
C LEU A 265 7.34 -1.39 25.30
N GLU A 266 6.06 -1.46 25.66
CA GLU A 266 5.36 -0.37 26.32
C GLU A 266 5.60 -0.45 27.83
N LYS A 267 6.14 0.63 28.41
CA LYS A 267 6.31 0.76 29.85
C LYS A 267 5.26 1.71 30.40
N THR A 268 4.37 1.19 31.24
CA THR A 268 3.35 1.97 31.92
C THR A 268 3.69 2.07 33.41
N GLU A 269 3.85 3.30 33.91
CA GLU A 269 4.03 3.55 35.32
C GLU A 269 2.68 3.53 36.04
N SER A 270 2.39 2.46 36.77
CA SER A 270 1.29 2.44 37.73
C SER A 270 1.79 2.91 39.09
N LYS A 271 0.90 3.45 39.94
CA LYS A 271 1.20 4.05 41.27
C LYS A 271 2.08 3.19 42.22
N LYS A 272 2.34 1.91 41.91
CA LYS A 272 3.20 1.02 42.72
C LYS A 272 4.23 0.19 41.93
N LYS A 273 4.12 0.07 40.59
CA LYS A 273 5.01 -0.75 39.75
C LYS A 273 5.01 -0.26 38.29
N THR A 274 6.16 -0.32 37.65
CA THR A 274 6.28 -0.24 36.18
C THR A 274 5.85 -1.58 35.60
N ILE A 275 4.80 -1.58 34.77
CA ILE A 275 4.36 -2.74 34.01
C ILE A 275 4.93 -2.58 32.60
N SER A 276 5.61 -3.62 32.13
CA SER A 276 6.21 -3.70 30.81
C SER A 276 5.43 -4.74 30.01
N LYS A 277 4.96 -4.38 28.82
CA LYS A 277 4.18 -5.27 27.95
C LYS A 277 4.67 -5.14 26.51
N ILE A 278 4.77 -6.26 25.80
CA ILE A 278 5.05 -6.28 24.36
C ILE A 278 3.77 -5.87 23.63
N GLU A 279 3.87 -4.86 22.77
CA GLU A 279 2.74 -4.31 22.02
C GLU A 279 3.10 -4.14 20.53
N PRO A 280 2.18 -4.43 19.61
CA PRO A 280 2.34 -4.12 18.20
C PRO A 280 2.14 -2.63 17.91
N LYS A 281 2.79 -2.14 16.86
CA LYS A 281 2.51 -0.81 16.30
C LYS A 281 1.21 -0.84 15.50
N ARG A 282 0.43 0.24 15.62
CA ARG A 282 -0.80 0.48 14.86
C ARG A 282 -0.54 1.18 13.52
N PHE A 283 0.64 1.78 13.39
CA PHE A 283 1.15 2.37 12.14
C PHE A 283 2.52 1.77 11.89
N VAL A 284 2.71 1.21 10.69
CA VAL A 284 3.99 0.64 10.29
C VAL A 284 4.46 1.33 9.03
N ALA A 285 5.69 1.82 9.07
CA ALA A 285 6.38 2.39 7.94
C ALA A 285 7.47 1.44 7.45
N LYS A 286 7.65 1.39 6.12
CA LYS A 286 8.69 0.65 5.42
C LYS A 286 9.32 1.55 4.39
N ASP A 287 10.64 1.69 4.49
CA ASP A 287 11.44 2.50 3.57
C ASP A 287 11.87 1.66 2.36
N PHE A 288 11.77 2.25 1.18
CA PHE A 288 12.14 1.65 -0.10
C PHE A 288 12.90 2.64 -0.96
N LYS A 289 13.46 2.14 -2.06
CA LYS A 289 14.17 2.94 -3.06
C LYS A 289 13.62 2.69 -4.44
N THR A 290 13.49 3.74 -5.24
CA THR A 290 13.18 3.57 -6.66
C THR A 290 14.34 2.87 -7.36
N VAL A 291 14.04 2.11 -8.41
CA VAL A 291 15.04 1.26 -9.09
C VAL A 291 16.10 2.09 -9.84
N GLY A 292 15.74 3.29 -10.31
CA GLY A 292 16.62 4.12 -11.14
C GLY A 292 16.87 3.52 -12.54
N ASN A 293 17.95 3.97 -13.19
CA ASN A 293 18.41 3.48 -14.50
C ASN A 293 17.34 3.53 -15.61
N ASN A 294 16.43 4.50 -15.55
CA ASN A 294 15.32 4.67 -16.49
C ASN A 294 14.43 3.41 -16.62
N ARG A 295 14.27 2.67 -15.51
CA ARG A 295 13.29 1.59 -15.35
C ARG A 295 12.11 2.09 -14.53
N HIS A 296 10.95 1.49 -14.73
CA HIS A 296 9.81 1.70 -13.86
C HIS A 296 10.08 1.05 -12.50
N THR A 297 9.69 1.75 -11.44
CA THR A 297 9.53 1.15 -10.11
C THR A 297 8.07 0.77 -9.98
N ASN A 298 7.79 -0.53 -10.05
CA ASN A 298 6.45 -1.07 -9.94
C ASN A 298 6.23 -1.60 -8.52
N ILE A 299 5.13 -1.20 -7.89
CA ILE A 299 4.80 -1.57 -6.53
C ILE A 299 3.43 -2.23 -6.56
N HIS A 300 3.34 -3.48 -6.11
CA HIS A 300 2.10 -4.21 -6.00
C HIS A 300 1.61 -4.25 -4.56
N PHE A 301 0.31 -4.09 -4.38
CA PHE A 301 -0.36 -4.18 -3.10
C PHE A 301 -1.42 -5.28 -3.11
N ASP A 302 -1.33 -6.23 -2.17
CA ASP A 302 -2.39 -7.19 -1.89
C ASP A 302 -2.71 -7.09 -0.39
N VAL A 303 -3.92 -6.65 -0.06
CA VAL A 303 -4.40 -6.58 1.32
C VAL A 303 -4.89 -7.98 1.73
N TRP A 304 -4.71 -8.36 2.99
CA TRP A 304 -5.04 -9.71 3.50
C TRP A 304 -5.95 -9.71 4.72
N GLY A 305 -5.94 -8.63 5.51
CA GLY A 305 -6.80 -8.44 6.66
C GLY A 305 -7.74 -7.26 6.42
N TYR A 306 -9.05 -7.48 6.60
CA TYR A 306 -10.07 -6.46 6.41
C TYR A 306 -10.85 -6.21 7.68
N ASN A 307 -11.29 -4.97 7.79
CA ASN A 307 -12.34 -4.58 8.70
C ASN A 307 -13.57 -4.18 7.88
N SER A 308 -14.71 -4.83 8.14
CA SER A 308 -15.96 -4.52 7.45
C SER A 308 -16.50 -3.12 7.77
N GLU A 309 -16.05 -2.50 8.86
CA GLU A 309 -16.53 -1.20 9.34
C GLU A 309 -15.53 -0.04 9.06
N LYS A 310 -14.27 -0.35 8.76
CA LYS A 310 -13.19 0.65 8.62
C LYS A 310 -12.37 0.40 7.36
N GLN A 311 -12.01 1.46 6.66
CA GLN A 311 -11.22 1.34 5.43
C GLN A 311 -9.74 1.09 5.75
N THR A 312 -9.15 0.05 5.18
CA THR A 312 -7.69 -0.13 5.20
C THR A 312 -7.03 1.11 4.58
N THR A 313 -6.02 1.69 5.22
CA THR A 313 -5.35 2.88 4.67
C THR A 313 -3.86 2.60 4.45
N VAL A 314 -3.43 2.77 3.21
CA VAL A 314 -2.02 2.69 2.80
C VAL A 314 -1.60 4.07 2.29
N VAL A 315 -0.47 4.57 2.77
CA VAL A 315 0.08 5.87 2.35
C VAL A 315 1.47 5.66 1.77
N ILE A 316 1.67 6.05 0.52
CA ILE A 316 2.98 6.12 -0.11
C ILE A 316 3.45 7.58 -0.01
N GLU A 317 4.66 7.83 0.46
CA GLU A 317 5.23 9.18 0.50
C GLU A 317 6.59 9.23 -0.20
N LYS A 318 6.71 10.12 -1.18
CA LYS A 318 7.93 10.36 -1.93
C LYS A 318 8.14 11.86 -2.12
N ASN A 319 9.33 12.36 -1.78
CA ASN A 319 9.68 13.79 -1.92
C ASN A 319 8.66 14.76 -1.28
N GLY A 320 8.02 14.34 -0.18
CA GLY A 320 7.01 15.13 0.54
C GLY A 320 5.63 15.17 -0.13
N LEU A 321 5.40 14.41 -1.20
CA LEU A 321 4.11 14.17 -1.83
C LEU A 321 3.56 12.81 -1.38
N SER A 322 2.30 12.78 -0.93
CA SER A 322 1.66 11.60 -0.35
C SER A 322 0.53 11.10 -1.25
N TYR A 323 0.53 9.78 -1.52
CA TYR A 323 -0.48 9.07 -2.29
C TYR A 323 -1.23 8.14 -1.34
N HIS A 324 -2.53 8.36 -1.20
CA HIS A 324 -3.38 7.58 -0.32
C HIS A 324 -4.11 6.52 -1.10
N LEU A 325 -4.14 5.31 -0.56
CA LEU A 325 -4.89 4.19 -1.10
C LEU A 325 -5.79 3.63 0.02
N PHE A 326 -7.09 3.62 -0.25
CA PHE A 326 -8.14 3.20 0.67
C PHE A 326 -8.71 1.85 0.25
N GLY A 327 -8.74 0.90 1.17
CA GLY A 327 -9.30 -0.43 0.96
C GLY A 327 -10.78 -0.50 1.32
N SER A 328 -11.50 -1.39 0.64
CA SER A 328 -12.89 -1.68 0.93
C SER A 328 -13.06 -2.73 2.02
N GLY A 329 -14.16 -2.63 2.78
CA GLY A 329 -14.61 -3.71 3.68
C GLY A 329 -15.22 -4.89 2.93
N GLU A 330 -15.60 -4.70 1.66
CA GLU A 330 -16.26 -5.72 0.82
C GLU A 330 -15.32 -6.32 -0.24
N THR A 331 -14.29 -5.57 -0.65
CA THR A 331 -13.33 -6.01 -1.67
C THR A 331 -11.91 -5.86 -1.17
N ARG A 332 -11.04 -6.76 -1.62
CA ARG A 332 -9.63 -6.73 -1.24
C ARG A 332 -8.79 -5.63 -1.86
N PHE A 333 -9.41 -4.82 -2.71
CA PHE A 333 -8.75 -3.84 -3.54
C PHE A 333 -8.64 -2.50 -2.83
N LEU A 334 -7.54 -1.84 -3.13
CA LEU A 334 -7.26 -0.47 -2.77
C LEU A 334 -7.69 0.47 -3.90
N SER A 335 -8.04 1.71 -3.54
CA SER A 335 -8.35 2.79 -4.47
C SER A 335 -7.90 4.15 -3.91
N PRO A 336 -7.38 5.07 -4.73
CA PRO A 336 -7.16 6.47 -4.31
C PRO A 336 -8.45 7.22 -3.97
N ASP A 337 -9.59 6.74 -4.45
CA ASP A 337 -10.88 7.31 -4.14
C ASP A 337 -11.40 6.80 -2.80
N SER A 338 -11.39 7.67 -1.78
CA SER A 338 -11.94 7.34 -0.45
C SER A 338 -13.44 7.01 -0.44
N THR A 339 -14.18 7.35 -1.50
CA THR A 339 -15.61 7.01 -1.65
C THR A 339 -15.85 5.63 -2.27
N PHE A 340 -14.78 4.96 -2.73
CA PHE A 340 -14.82 3.64 -3.34
C PHE A 340 -15.48 2.56 -2.46
N SER A 341 -15.49 2.76 -1.14
CA SER A 341 -16.08 1.81 -0.20
C SER A 341 -16.71 2.50 1.01
N ASN A 342 -17.66 1.82 1.64
CA ASN A 342 -18.25 2.28 2.89
C ASN A 342 -17.32 1.94 4.06
N GLY A 343 -17.22 2.83 5.05
CA GLY A 343 -16.46 2.59 6.27
C GLY A 343 -15.91 3.86 6.88
N GLN A 344 -15.53 3.80 8.15
CA GLN A 344 -14.84 4.91 8.80
C GLN A 344 -13.41 5.03 8.26
N THR A 345 -13.04 6.23 7.81
CA THR A 345 -11.70 6.53 7.30
C THR A 345 -10.79 7.05 8.43
N PHE A 346 -9.48 6.94 8.26
CA PHE A 346 -8.55 7.50 9.23
C PHE A 346 -8.65 9.03 9.28
N GLN A 347 -8.99 9.67 8.16
CA GLN A 347 -9.28 11.10 8.12
C GLN A 347 -10.49 11.46 9.01
N ALA A 348 -11.52 10.62 9.09
CA ALA A 348 -12.65 10.84 9.99
C ALA A 348 -12.22 10.80 11.48
N ILE A 349 -11.27 9.92 11.83
CA ILE A 349 -10.68 9.86 13.18
C ILE A 349 -9.88 11.14 13.50
N ILE A 350 -9.10 11.62 12.53
CA ILE A 350 -8.36 12.90 12.64
C ILE A 350 -9.33 14.06 12.86
N ASN A 351 -10.39 14.13 12.05
CA ASN A 351 -11.40 15.18 12.14
C ASN A 351 -12.16 15.15 13.49
N ASP A 352 -12.48 13.98 14.04
CA ASP A 352 -13.06 13.86 15.38
C ASP A 352 -12.09 14.36 16.47
N LEU A 353 -10.80 14.03 16.37
CA LEU A 353 -9.80 14.51 17.33
C LEU A 353 -9.64 16.04 17.26
N GLU A 354 -9.52 16.59 16.06
CA GLU A 354 -9.25 18.01 15.81
C GLU A 354 -10.48 18.89 16.11
N PHE A 355 -11.61 18.60 15.45
CA PHE A 355 -12.75 19.52 15.47
C PHE A 355 -13.71 19.26 16.63
N LYS A 356 -13.73 18.04 17.18
CA LYS A 356 -14.61 17.71 18.30
C LYS A 356 -13.85 17.68 19.62
N LYS A 357 -12.87 16.79 19.79
CA LYS A 357 -12.19 16.62 21.09
C LYS A 357 -11.37 17.85 21.49
N ILE A 358 -10.50 18.33 20.59
CA ILE A 358 -9.71 19.54 20.83
C ILE A 358 -10.61 20.78 20.76
N GLY A 359 -11.54 20.82 19.82
CA GLY A 359 -12.54 21.90 19.72
C GLY A 359 -13.34 22.12 21.02
N ASP A 360 -13.86 21.06 21.64
CA ASP A 360 -14.62 21.12 22.89
C ASP A 360 -13.77 21.65 24.05
N LEU A 361 -12.50 21.21 24.16
CA LEU A 361 -11.56 21.71 25.19
C LEU A 361 -11.20 23.18 24.96
N ASN A 362 -11.02 23.59 23.70
CA ASN A 362 -10.73 24.96 23.33
C ASN A 362 -11.90 25.89 23.72
N GLU A 363 -13.15 25.50 23.46
CA GLU A 363 -14.34 26.24 23.91
C GLU A 363 -14.48 26.21 25.45
N GLN A 364 -14.12 25.11 26.12
CA GLN A 364 -14.15 25.05 27.58
C GLN A 364 -13.13 26.00 28.23
N ILE A 365 -11.96 26.19 27.63
CA ILE A 365 -10.90 27.07 28.15
C ILE A 365 -11.18 28.53 27.76
N TYR A 366 -11.31 28.79 26.46
CA TYR A 366 -11.29 30.14 25.86
C TYR A 366 -12.66 30.60 25.34
N GLY A 367 -13.68 29.74 25.37
CA GLY A 367 -15.00 30.05 24.87
C GLY A 367 -15.71 31.18 25.64
N LYS A 368 -16.86 31.62 25.11
CA LYS A 368 -17.59 32.79 25.65
C LYS A 368 -18.01 32.64 27.12
N ARG A 369 -18.11 31.41 27.60
CA ARG A 369 -18.39 31.04 29.00
C ARG A 369 -17.39 30.01 29.53
N GLY A 370 -16.18 29.99 28.96
CA GLY A 370 -15.10 29.11 29.36
C GLY A 370 -14.43 29.53 30.67
N PHE A 371 -13.36 28.82 31.04
CA PHE A 371 -12.61 29.11 32.27
C PHE A 371 -12.08 30.54 32.32
N ASP A 372 -11.56 31.07 31.22
CA ASP A 372 -11.04 32.45 31.17
C ASP A 372 -12.12 33.48 31.52
N TYR A 373 -13.32 33.31 30.97
CA TYR A 373 -14.45 34.17 31.28
C TYR A 373 -14.83 34.09 32.77
N TRP A 374 -14.93 32.89 33.34
CA TRP A 374 -15.34 32.72 34.73
C TRP A 374 -14.27 33.20 35.72
N ILE A 375 -12.98 33.01 35.41
CA ILE A 375 -11.87 33.54 36.19
C ILE A 375 -11.93 35.06 36.18
N GLU A 376 -12.09 35.68 35.00
CA GLU A 376 -12.20 37.14 34.88
C GLU A 376 -13.45 37.68 35.61
N TYR A 377 -14.61 37.01 35.46
CA TYR A 377 -15.84 37.37 36.15
C TYR A 377 -15.70 37.34 37.66
N ASN A 378 -15.16 36.24 38.22
CA ASN A 378 -14.97 36.09 39.65
C ASN A 378 -13.90 37.05 40.18
N THR A 379 -12.86 37.36 39.38
CA THR A 379 -11.85 38.37 39.70
C THR A 379 -12.49 39.75 39.82
N LYS A 380 -13.29 40.17 38.82
CA LYS A 380 -14.04 41.43 38.89
C LYS A 380 -14.98 41.50 40.10
N LYS A 381 -15.65 40.40 40.45
CA LYS A 381 -16.55 40.33 41.61
C LYS A 381 -15.80 40.36 42.93
N ARG A 382 -14.64 39.71 43.03
CA ARG A 382 -13.73 39.78 44.17
C ARG A 382 -13.29 41.22 44.40
N ASP A 383 -12.78 41.90 43.38
CA ASP A 383 -12.26 43.27 43.48
C ASP A 383 -13.38 44.27 43.84
N GLN A 384 -14.58 44.10 43.28
CA GLN A 384 -15.76 44.88 43.68
C GLN A 384 -16.18 44.64 45.13
N THR A 385 -15.95 43.44 45.66
CA THR A 385 -16.31 43.08 47.03
C THR A 385 -15.28 43.63 48.01
N GLU A 386 -14.00 43.60 47.66
CA GLU A 386 -12.90 44.24 48.39
C GLU A 386 -13.15 45.73 48.57
N LEU A 387 -13.46 46.45 47.49
CA LEU A 387 -13.77 47.87 47.56
C LEU A 387 -15.02 48.19 48.41
N LYS A 388 -15.97 47.24 48.52
CA LYS A 388 -17.11 47.37 49.45
C LYS A 388 -16.70 47.12 50.90
N ILE A 389 -15.80 46.16 51.15
CA ILE A 389 -15.23 45.92 52.48
C ILE A 389 -14.55 47.20 52.95
N GLU A 390 -13.62 47.76 52.18
CA GLU A 390 -12.90 49.00 52.51
C GLU A 390 -13.85 50.16 52.86
N LYS A 391 -14.89 50.38 52.03
CA LYS A 391 -15.90 51.41 52.29
C LYS A 391 -16.68 51.16 53.58
N LYS A 392 -17.06 49.90 53.86
CA LYS A 392 -17.83 49.54 55.05
C LYS A 392 -16.98 49.51 56.31
N GLU A 393 -15.71 49.18 56.22
CA GLU A 393 -14.75 49.30 57.32
C GLU A 393 -14.50 50.76 57.68
N LYS A 394 -14.37 51.64 56.67
CA LYS A 394 -14.32 53.08 56.90
C LYS A 394 -15.58 53.59 57.61
N GLU A 395 -16.78 53.24 57.11
CA GLU A 395 -18.05 53.58 57.78
C GLU A 395 -18.14 53.05 59.23
N TYR A 396 -17.64 51.82 59.47
CA TYR A 396 -17.61 51.21 60.79
C TYR A 396 -16.64 51.93 61.74
N SER A 397 -15.47 52.32 61.23
CA SER A 397 -14.46 53.10 61.96
C SER A 397 -14.99 54.49 62.32
N ASP A 398 -15.61 55.20 61.37
CA ASP A 398 -16.20 56.53 61.56
C ASP A 398 -17.29 56.51 62.66
N LEU A 399 -18.07 55.43 62.74
CA LEU A 399 -19.04 55.23 63.82
C LEU A 399 -18.39 55.04 65.18
N GLY A 400 -17.14 54.55 65.24
CA GLY A 400 -16.31 54.43 66.45
C GLY A 400 -16.04 55.77 67.12
N PHE A 401 -15.84 56.82 66.31
CA PHE A 401 -15.53 58.19 66.75
C PHE A 401 -16.76 59.05 67.09
N THR A 402 -17.99 58.57 66.84
CA THR A 402 -19.21 59.31 67.20
C THR A 402 -19.50 59.23 68.71
N PRO A 403 -19.58 60.36 69.44
CA PRO A 403 -19.89 60.36 70.87
C PRO A 403 -21.35 59.92 71.12
N ILE A 404 -21.58 59.25 72.25
CA ILE A 404 -22.92 58.78 72.64
C ILE A 404 -23.84 59.98 72.82
N THR A 405 -24.92 60.04 72.04
CA THR A 405 -25.89 61.13 72.11
C THR A 405 -27.07 60.74 72.98
N THR A 406 -27.43 61.62 73.93
CA THR A 406 -28.62 61.51 74.77
C THR A 406 -29.73 62.39 74.20
N SER A 407 -30.84 61.78 73.79
CA SER A 407 -31.99 62.53 73.29
C SER A 407 -32.73 63.20 74.44
N LYS A 408 -33.04 64.50 74.29
CA LYS A 408 -33.93 65.24 75.19
C LYS A 408 -35.38 64.74 75.15
N LYS A 409 -35.80 64.00 74.10
CA LYS A 409 -37.15 63.44 73.95
C LYS A 409 -37.16 61.95 74.37
N PRO A 410 -37.95 61.56 75.38
CA PRO A 410 -37.98 60.17 75.85
C PRO A 410 -38.58 59.21 74.81
N SER A 411 -37.96 58.04 74.63
CA SER A 411 -38.40 57.02 73.68
C SER A 411 -39.81 56.51 73.96
N ARG A 412 -40.45 55.89 72.97
CA ARG A 412 -41.80 55.29 73.14
C ARG A 412 -41.83 54.20 74.23
N GLN A 413 -40.71 53.51 74.47
CA GLN A 413 -40.54 52.56 75.58
C GLN A 413 -40.47 53.28 76.93
N VAL A 414 -39.67 54.35 77.05
CA VAL A 414 -39.57 55.17 78.28
C VAL A 414 -40.89 55.87 78.59
N LYS A 415 -41.63 56.32 77.56
CA LYS A 415 -42.99 56.88 77.72
C LYS A 415 -44.00 55.80 78.17
N LYS A 416 -43.90 54.57 77.66
CA LYS A 416 -44.74 53.44 78.10
C LYS A 416 -44.40 53.01 79.54
N SER A 417 -43.12 52.96 79.92
CA SER A 417 -42.72 52.62 81.29
C SER A 417 -43.11 53.72 82.29
N LYS A 418 -42.99 55.01 81.91
CA LYS A 418 -43.53 56.13 82.70
C LYS A 418 -45.04 56.02 82.90
N LYS A 419 -45.81 55.72 81.84
CA LYS A 419 -47.26 55.48 81.96
C LYS A 419 -47.59 54.28 82.88
N ARG A 420 -46.81 53.19 82.82
CA ARG A 420 -47.00 52.03 83.72
C ARG A 420 -46.67 52.36 85.18
N ALA A 421 -45.60 53.13 85.44
CA ALA A 421 -45.22 53.55 86.79
C ALA A 421 -46.26 54.48 87.43
N ILE A 422 -46.81 55.43 86.65
CA ILE A 422 -47.90 56.31 87.09
C ILE A 422 -49.16 55.50 87.42
N LYS A 423 -49.50 54.49 86.61
CA LYS A 423 -50.66 53.63 86.84
C LYS A 423 -50.52 52.72 88.07
N ALA A 424 -49.30 52.53 88.57
CA ALA A 424 -48.97 51.71 89.74
C ALA A 424 -48.76 52.53 91.04
N GLY A 425 -49.08 53.83 91.04
CA GLY A 425 -49.10 54.66 92.26
C GLY A 425 -47.75 55.11 92.82
N LYS A 426 -46.63 54.95 92.09
CA LYS A 426 -45.33 55.49 92.50
C LYS A 426 -45.19 56.96 92.10
N GLY A 427 -45.02 57.85 93.08
CA GLY A 427 -44.91 59.32 92.90
C GLY A 427 -43.64 59.80 92.19
N THR A 428 -42.66 58.94 91.95
CA THR A 428 -41.41 59.26 91.27
C THR A 428 -41.08 58.21 90.19
N PHE A 429 -40.74 58.68 88.99
CA PHE A 429 -40.30 57.84 87.87
C PHE A 429 -38.86 58.20 87.52
N ASP A 430 -37.93 57.33 87.89
CA ASP A 430 -36.53 57.43 87.49
C ASP A 430 -36.35 56.67 86.17
N GLY A 431 -36.30 57.42 85.07
CA GLY A 431 -36.22 56.87 83.72
C GLY A 431 -34.87 57.17 83.12
N THR A 432 -34.11 56.13 82.78
CA THR A 432 -32.85 56.28 82.04
C THR A 432 -33.06 57.07 80.74
N PRO A 433 -32.24 58.10 80.45
CA PRO A 433 -32.31 58.88 79.21
C PRO A 433 -32.26 57.97 77.98
N THR A 434 -32.91 58.38 76.89
CA THR A 434 -32.78 57.64 75.62
C THR A 434 -31.42 57.93 75.00
N THR A 435 -30.45 57.07 75.28
CA THR A 435 -29.09 57.10 74.73
C THR A 435 -29.05 56.35 73.39
N SER A 436 -28.59 57.01 72.32
CA SER A 436 -28.24 56.33 71.06
C SER A 436 -26.74 56.05 71.03
N SER A 437 -26.35 54.82 71.38
CA SER A 437 -24.95 54.39 71.37
C SER A 437 -24.50 53.82 70.01
N ASN A 438 -25.36 53.89 68.98
CA ASN A 438 -25.15 53.26 67.67
C ASN A 438 -24.78 51.75 67.74
N ARG A 439 -25.00 51.07 68.88
CA ARG A 439 -24.58 49.68 69.10
C ARG A 439 -25.27 48.70 68.14
N LYS A 440 -26.57 48.92 67.87
CA LYS A 440 -27.35 48.10 66.93
C LYS A 440 -26.90 48.30 65.48
N THR A 441 -26.54 49.53 65.11
CA THR A 441 -26.02 49.88 63.78
C THR A 441 -24.59 49.35 63.59
N ARG A 442 -23.72 49.46 64.61
CA ARG A 442 -22.39 48.82 64.62
C ARG A 442 -22.48 47.30 64.48
N LYS A 443 -23.34 46.62 65.26
CA LYS A 443 -23.52 45.15 65.15
C LYS A 443 -24.03 44.75 63.75
N LYS A 444 -24.92 45.53 63.14
CA LYS A 444 -25.38 45.29 61.77
C LYS A 444 -24.25 45.44 60.75
N LEU A 445 -23.48 46.52 60.82
CA LEU A 445 -22.32 46.76 59.94
C LEU A 445 -21.25 45.69 60.11
N GLN A 446 -20.94 45.29 61.34
CA GLN A 446 -20.01 44.20 61.64
C GLN A 446 -20.47 42.89 60.99
N ASN A 447 -21.74 42.51 61.13
CA ASN A 447 -22.29 41.32 60.47
C ASN A 447 -22.21 41.43 58.93
N THR A 448 -22.44 42.62 58.37
CA THR A 448 -22.31 42.86 56.93
C THR A 448 -20.86 42.71 56.47
N ILE A 449 -19.88 43.25 57.21
CA ILE A 449 -18.45 43.11 56.91
C ILE A 449 -18.04 41.64 56.94
N VAL A 450 -18.43 40.89 57.97
CA VAL A 450 -18.17 39.43 58.04
C VAL A 450 -18.78 38.69 56.84
N GLY A 451 -20.00 39.05 56.43
CA GLY A 451 -20.63 38.50 55.24
C GLY A 451 -19.89 38.83 53.94
N LEU A 452 -19.35 40.05 53.80
CA LEU A 452 -18.55 40.45 52.65
C LEU A 452 -17.20 39.73 52.60
N TYR A 453 -16.53 39.54 53.74
CA TYR A 453 -15.31 38.72 53.81
C TYR A 453 -15.57 37.26 53.43
N ALA A 454 -16.68 36.68 53.87
CA ALA A 454 -17.06 35.33 53.47
C ALA A 454 -17.29 35.22 51.94
N GLN A 455 -17.88 36.25 51.32
CA GLN A 455 -18.04 36.32 49.86
C GLN A 455 -16.70 36.48 49.14
N TYR A 456 -15.81 37.35 49.65
CA TYR A 456 -14.47 37.55 49.10
C TYR A 456 -13.65 36.26 49.10
N GLU A 457 -13.63 35.54 50.22
CA GLU A 457 -12.98 34.23 50.34
C GLU A 457 -13.64 33.19 49.43
N GLY A 458 -14.96 33.25 49.24
CA GLY A 458 -15.67 32.42 48.27
C GLY A 458 -15.18 32.64 46.83
N TYR A 459 -15.05 33.89 46.39
CA TYR A 459 -14.52 34.19 45.06
C TYR A 459 -13.07 33.74 44.89
N LYS A 460 -12.23 33.91 45.92
CA LYS A 460 -10.84 33.45 45.90
C LYS A 460 -10.72 31.93 45.72
N ARG A 461 -11.54 31.15 46.43
CA ARG A 461 -11.60 29.69 46.27
C ARG A 461 -12.08 29.29 44.88
N ASN A 462 -13.13 29.94 44.39
CA ASN A 462 -13.66 29.66 43.05
C ASN A 462 -12.62 29.93 41.96
N ILE A 463 -11.86 31.03 42.07
CA ILE A 463 -10.77 31.33 41.13
C ILE A 463 -9.72 30.22 41.17
N ALA A 464 -9.23 29.84 42.35
CA ALA A 464 -8.23 28.79 42.49
C ALA A 464 -8.71 27.43 41.94
N GLU A 465 -9.98 27.06 42.18
CA GLU A 465 -10.56 25.83 41.63
C GLU A 465 -10.68 25.89 40.09
N LEU A 466 -11.07 27.03 39.53
CA LEU A 466 -11.15 27.24 38.08
C LEU A 466 -9.77 27.23 37.43
N GLU A 467 -8.74 27.79 38.08
CA GLU A 467 -7.35 27.78 37.62
C GLU A 467 -6.81 26.35 37.55
N ILE A 468 -7.03 25.53 38.58
CA ILE A 468 -6.64 24.11 38.58
C ILE A 468 -7.32 23.36 37.43
N LYS A 469 -8.64 23.51 37.27
CA LYS A 469 -9.39 22.85 36.19
C LYS A 469 -8.97 23.33 34.80
N LYS A 470 -8.57 24.61 34.67
CA LYS A 470 -8.03 25.16 33.43
C LYS A 470 -6.68 24.52 33.10
N GLU A 471 -5.79 24.40 34.08
CA GLU A 471 -4.49 23.77 33.91
C GLU A 471 -4.64 22.29 33.49
N GLU A 472 -5.51 21.53 34.16
CA GLU A 472 -5.85 20.15 33.79
C GLU A 472 -6.38 20.05 32.34
N ALA A 473 -7.23 20.99 31.92
CA ALA A 473 -7.77 21.02 30.57
C ALA A 473 -6.71 21.37 29.51
N ILE A 474 -5.77 22.29 29.84
CA ILE A 474 -4.64 22.65 28.97
C ILE A 474 -3.70 21.46 28.80
N ASP A 475 -3.37 20.76 29.88
CA ASP A 475 -2.55 19.55 29.84
C ASP A 475 -3.18 18.46 28.99
N LEU A 476 -4.49 18.24 29.14
CA LEU A 476 -5.23 17.28 28.32
C LEU A 476 -5.25 17.70 26.84
N MET A 477 -5.45 18.98 26.55
CA MET A 477 -5.40 19.51 25.19
C MET A 477 -4.03 19.32 24.55
N ALA A 478 -2.94 19.52 25.31
CA ALA A 478 -1.58 19.28 24.83
C ALA A 478 -1.34 17.79 24.49
N ILE A 479 -1.90 16.86 25.28
CA ILE A 479 -1.85 15.42 24.97
C ILE A 479 -2.59 15.13 23.65
N TYR A 480 -3.78 15.69 23.46
CA TYR A 480 -4.56 15.48 22.24
C TYR A 480 -3.89 16.11 21.02
N GLN A 481 -3.28 17.29 21.15
CA GLN A 481 -2.54 17.94 20.08
C GLN A 481 -1.35 17.08 19.62
N ARG A 482 -0.55 16.55 20.57
CA ARG A 482 0.55 15.63 20.21
C ARG A 482 0.05 14.40 19.45
N LYS A 483 -1.09 13.85 19.86
CA LYS A 483 -1.71 12.70 19.17
C LYS A 483 -2.19 13.09 17.77
N LEU A 484 -2.76 14.27 17.60
CA LEU A 484 -3.17 14.82 16.31
C LEU A 484 -1.96 15.01 15.38
N ASP A 485 -0.87 15.56 15.89
CA ASP A 485 0.37 15.76 15.13
C ASP A 485 0.93 14.42 14.64
N ILE A 486 0.91 13.38 15.47
CA ILE A 486 1.28 12.01 15.08
C ILE A 486 0.36 11.51 13.95
N TYR A 487 -0.96 11.63 14.09
CA TYR A 487 -1.91 11.13 13.09
C TYR A 487 -1.79 11.87 11.76
N LYS A 488 -1.63 13.20 11.78
CA LYS A 488 -1.39 14.00 10.57
C LYS A 488 -0.05 13.64 9.93
N ALA A 489 0.99 13.45 10.72
CA ALA A 489 2.28 12.99 10.20
C ALA A 489 2.14 11.63 9.50
N GLN A 490 1.43 10.66 10.09
CA GLN A 490 1.19 9.34 9.47
C GLN A 490 0.34 9.42 8.19
N MET A 491 -0.61 10.34 8.10
CA MET A 491 -1.34 10.58 6.84
C MET A 491 -0.50 11.32 5.80
N GLY A 492 0.53 12.06 6.19
CA GLY A 492 1.23 12.97 5.27
C GLY A 492 0.45 14.25 5.01
N TYR A 493 1.20 15.31 4.71
CA TYR A 493 0.67 16.68 4.67
C TYR A 493 0.23 17.14 3.28
N ASN A 494 0.90 16.67 2.22
CA ASN A 494 0.63 17.11 0.85
C ASN A 494 0.06 15.94 0.05
N TRP A 495 -1.26 15.98 -0.20
CA TRP A 495 -1.95 14.89 -0.90
C TRP A 495 -1.84 15.10 -2.41
N ALA A 496 -1.43 14.06 -3.13
CA ALA A 496 -1.35 14.09 -4.58
C ALA A 496 -2.75 14.17 -5.19
N SER A 497 -2.96 15.13 -6.11
CA SER A 497 -4.17 15.16 -6.92
C SER A 497 -4.11 14.10 -8.03
N PHE A 498 -5.27 13.57 -8.43
CA PHE A 498 -5.35 12.54 -9.46
C PHE A 498 -6.51 12.79 -10.44
N THR A 499 -6.39 12.16 -11.61
CA THR A 499 -7.49 11.97 -12.56
C THR A 499 -7.70 10.48 -12.78
N GLU A 500 -8.95 10.07 -12.97
CA GLU A 500 -9.34 8.66 -13.13
C GLU A 500 -9.92 8.43 -14.54
N LYS A 501 -9.46 7.36 -15.20
CA LYS A 501 -10.01 6.89 -16.48
C LYS A 501 -10.11 5.36 -16.43
N ASP A 502 -11.34 4.86 -16.31
CA ASP A 502 -11.64 3.42 -16.35
C ASP A 502 -10.85 2.62 -15.29
N GLY A 503 -10.75 3.15 -14.08
CA GLY A 503 -9.99 2.54 -12.98
C GLY A 503 -8.47 2.72 -13.04
N LEU A 504 -7.93 3.43 -14.04
CA LEU A 504 -6.54 3.90 -14.03
C LEU A 504 -6.49 5.32 -13.46
N TYR A 505 -5.80 5.46 -12.33
CA TYR A 505 -5.57 6.73 -11.66
C TYR A 505 -4.21 7.28 -12.09
N THR A 506 -4.18 8.53 -12.57
CA THR A 506 -2.95 9.24 -12.92
C THR A 506 -2.80 10.46 -12.02
N PHE A 507 -1.74 10.47 -11.21
CA PHE A 507 -1.42 11.55 -10.30
C PHE A 507 -0.73 12.72 -11.00
N GLU A 508 -0.68 13.88 -10.34
CA GLU A 508 -0.12 15.13 -10.86
C GLU A 508 1.33 15.06 -11.35
N ASP A 509 2.11 14.12 -10.82
CA ASP A 509 3.51 13.86 -11.19
C ASP A 509 3.65 12.78 -12.28
N SER A 510 2.53 12.34 -12.85
CA SER A 510 2.43 11.22 -13.80
C SER A 510 2.72 9.83 -13.21
N THR A 511 2.76 9.69 -11.89
CA THR A 511 2.69 8.39 -11.23
C THR A 511 1.30 7.79 -11.45
N THR A 512 1.19 6.47 -11.56
CA THR A 512 -0.09 5.80 -11.84
C THR A 512 -0.43 4.76 -10.78
N PHE A 513 -1.73 4.53 -10.60
CA PHE A 513 -2.26 3.39 -9.85
C PHE A 513 -3.39 2.75 -10.65
N ASP A 514 -3.33 1.45 -10.88
CA ASP A 514 -4.36 0.71 -11.62
C ASP A 514 -5.14 -0.22 -10.68
N ILE A 515 -6.45 0.02 -10.55
CA ILE A 515 -7.29 -0.80 -9.68
C ILE A 515 -7.44 -2.25 -10.17
N LEU A 516 -7.30 -2.50 -11.47
CA LEU A 516 -7.49 -3.82 -12.08
C LEU A 516 -6.28 -4.74 -11.88
N THR A 517 -5.12 -4.17 -11.56
CA THR A 517 -3.87 -4.90 -11.31
C THR A 517 -3.31 -4.66 -9.91
N GLN A 518 -3.80 -3.64 -9.19
CA GLN A 518 -3.28 -3.16 -7.91
C GLN A 518 -1.81 -2.70 -7.98
N GLU A 519 -1.35 -2.33 -9.17
CA GLU A 519 -0.01 -1.82 -9.41
C GLU A 519 0.04 -0.30 -9.27
N PHE A 520 0.97 0.17 -8.44
CA PHE A 520 1.37 1.56 -8.29
C PHE A 520 2.73 1.75 -8.97
N GLN A 521 2.82 2.65 -9.95
CA GLN A 521 4.00 2.80 -10.78
C GLN A 521 4.54 4.22 -10.75
N PHE A 522 5.76 4.38 -10.21
CA PHE A 522 6.50 5.63 -10.37
C PHE A 522 7.03 5.75 -11.81
N LYS A 523 7.05 6.99 -12.30
CA LYS A 523 7.67 7.31 -13.59
C LYS A 523 9.16 6.88 -13.62
N PRO A 524 9.66 6.35 -14.76
CA PRO A 524 11.07 6.04 -14.91
C PRO A 524 11.96 7.26 -14.67
N SER A 525 12.96 7.07 -13.82
CA SER A 525 13.99 8.07 -13.52
C SER A 525 15.36 7.41 -13.61
N ASP A 526 16.37 8.18 -13.99
CA ASP A 526 17.76 7.73 -13.94
C ASP A 526 18.24 7.60 -12.49
N LYS A 527 17.80 8.53 -11.63
CA LYS A 527 18.21 8.59 -10.22
C LYS A 527 17.36 7.66 -9.36
N VAL A 528 18.04 7.00 -8.43
CA VAL A 528 17.44 6.31 -7.29
C VAL A 528 16.99 7.37 -6.27
N GLU A 529 15.75 7.24 -5.80
CA GLU A 529 15.12 8.14 -4.84
C GLU A 529 14.50 7.30 -3.71
N ASP A 530 14.58 7.79 -2.47
CA ASP A 530 13.96 7.13 -1.32
C ASP A 530 12.47 7.45 -1.24
N PHE A 531 11.67 6.49 -0.80
CA PHE A 531 10.25 6.67 -0.51
C PHE A 531 9.80 5.74 0.62
N GLU A 532 8.70 6.09 1.28
CA GLU A 532 8.15 5.34 2.42
C GLU A 532 6.75 4.82 2.07
N ILE A 533 6.44 3.58 2.49
CA ILE A 533 5.09 3.03 2.46
C ILE A 533 4.63 2.81 3.91
N ARG A 534 3.46 3.33 4.24
CA ARG A 534 2.84 3.24 5.56
C ARG A 534 1.54 2.47 5.51
N LEU A 535 1.42 1.46 6.37
CA LEU A 535 0.17 0.78 6.66
C LEU A 535 -0.42 1.30 7.96
N ILE A 536 -1.69 1.70 7.92
CA ILE A 536 -2.40 2.34 9.03
C ILE A 536 -3.58 1.47 9.47
N ALA A 537 -3.52 0.96 10.70
CA ALA A 537 -4.65 0.34 11.37
C ALA A 537 -5.51 1.42 12.05
N ILE A 538 -6.79 1.50 11.66
CA ILE A 538 -7.68 2.56 12.15
C ILE A 538 -8.15 2.23 13.58
N PRO A 539 -7.85 3.11 14.56
CA PRO A 539 -8.29 2.90 15.93
C PRO A 539 -9.82 3.00 16.05
N ALA A 540 -10.42 2.29 17.00
CA ALA A 540 -11.87 2.31 17.23
C ALA A 540 -12.45 3.70 17.57
N SER A 541 -11.60 4.62 18.05
CA SER A 541 -11.94 6.03 18.20
C SER A 541 -10.66 6.88 18.20
N SER A 542 -10.81 8.20 18.10
CA SER A 542 -9.71 9.17 18.21
C SER A 542 -8.84 8.99 19.45
N LEU A 543 -9.39 8.45 20.54
CA LEU A 543 -8.71 8.23 21.82
C LEU A 543 -8.35 6.76 22.10
N SER A 544 -8.97 5.81 21.41
CA SER A 544 -8.71 4.38 21.59
C SER A 544 -7.27 3.98 21.27
N LYS A 545 -6.80 2.92 21.93
CA LYS A 545 -5.59 2.16 21.58
C LYS A 545 -5.89 0.86 20.82
N ASN A 546 -7.14 0.42 20.83
CA ASN A 546 -7.61 -0.77 20.12
C ASN A 546 -7.81 -0.40 18.65
N ALA A 547 -7.28 -1.23 17.77
CA ALA A 547 -7.33 -1.06 16.32
C ALA A 547 -7.34 -2.45 15.70
N ASP A 548 -8.35 -2.70 14.87
CA ASP A 548 -8.48 -3.97 14.18
C ASP A 548 -7.30 -4.17 13.24
N GLU A 549 -6.93 -5.43 13.07
CA GLU A 549 -5.76 -5.81 12.32
C GLU A 549 -5.95 -5.63 10.82
N VAL A 550 -4.93 -5.05 10.19
CA VAL A 550 -4.77 -4.98 8.74
C VAL A 550 -3.43 -5.57 8.37
N MET A 551 -3.43 -6.35 7.31
CA MET A 551 -2.28 -7.07 6.80
C MET A 551 -2.10 -6.71 5.33
N LEU A 552 -0.86 -6.45 4.94
CA LEU A 552 -0.50 -6.01 3.60
C LEU A 552 0.71 -6.79 3.11
N HIS A 553 0.60 -7.28 1.89
CA HIS A 553 1.71 -7.69 1.06
C HIS A 553 2.10 -6.52 0.15
N ILE A 554 3.37 -6.15 0.21
CA ILE A 554 3.99 -5.15 -0.65
C ILE A 554 5.04 -5.87 -1.48
N ASN A 555 5.01 -5.68 -2.80
CA ASN A 555 6.07 -6.15 -3.65
C ASN A 555 6.60 -5.02 -4.53
N LEU A 556 7.91 -4.81 -4.52
CA LEU A 556 8.61 -3.84 -5.36
C LEU A 556 9.38 -4.60 -6.42
N ILE A 557 9.09 -4.30 -7.69
CA ILE A 557 9.75 -4.93 -8.84
C ILE A 557 10.15 -3.87 -9.86
N ASP A 558 11.31 -4.07 -10.47
CA ASP A 558 11.72 -3.30 -11.63
C ASP A 558 11.02 -3.73 -12.91
N ALA A 559 10.61 -2.75 -13.73
CA ALA A 559 10.00 -3.00 -15.02
C ALA A 559 10.71 -2.22 -16.13
N THR A 560 11.04 -2.92 -17.22
CA THR A 560 11.40 -2.24 -18.46
C THR A 560 10.15 -1.60 -19.06
N PRO A 561 10.26 -0.49 -19.80
CA PRO A 561 9.12 0.04 -20.54
C PRO A 561 8.50 -1.02 -21.47
N ASN A 562 7.17 -1.03 -21.59
CA ASN A 562 6.41 -2.02 -22.38
C ASN A 562 6.68 -3.49 -22.00
N TYR A 563 7.01 -3.78 -20.73
CA TYR A 563 7.23 -5.16 -20.29
C TYR A 563 5.97 -6.03 -20.38
N ASP A 564 4.81 -5.40 -20.28
CA ASP A 564 3.44 -5.92 -20.33
C ASP A 564 2.88 -5.98 -21.76
N ALA A 565 3.69 -5.62 -22.77
CA ALA A 565 3.33 -5.81 -24.16
C ALA A 565 3.07 -7.29 -24.43
N ARG A 566 1.87 -7.60 -24.91
CA ARG A 566 1.43 -8.96 -25.18
C ARG A 566 2.24 -9.61 -26.31
N ILE A 567 2.60 -8.81 -27.30
CA ILE A 567 3.55 -9.18 -28.34
C ILE A 567 4.68 -8.18 -28.27
N ARG A 568 5.91 -8.69 -28.13
CA ARG A 568 7.10 -7.86 -28.00
C ARG A 568 8.20 -8.34 -28.94
N LEU A 569 8.22 -7.78 -30.15
CA LEU A 569 9.25 -8.09 -31.13
C LEU A 569 10.34 -7.02 -31.10
N GLU A 570 11.55 -7.43 -30.74
CA GLU A 570 12.75 -6.60 -30.80
C GLU A 570 13.64 -7.04 -31.97
N LEU A 571 13.63 -6.24 -33.03
CA LEU A 571 14.36 -6.49 -34.26
C LEU A 571 15.73 -5.79 -34.18
N ASN A 572 16.70 -6.46 -33.57
CA ASN A 572 18.06 -5.94 -33.40
C ASN A 572 18.90 -6.17 -34.68
N ASP A 573 19.34 -5.08 -35.30
CA ASP A 573 20.22 -5.05 -36.49
C ASP A 573 19.74 -5.91 -37.67
N VAL A 574 18.42 -5.99 -37.88
CA VAL A 574 17.82 -6.84 -38.93
C VAL A 574 17.90 -6.24 -40.33
N PHE A 575 18.10 -4.93 -40.42
CA PHE A 575 18.12 -4.22 -41.69
C PHE A 575 19.56 -4.04 -42.16
N GLU A 576 19.81 -4.35 -43.43
CA GLU A 576 21.07 -3.99 -44.08
C GLU A 576 21.31 -2.47 -44.07
N SER A 577 22.57 -2.08 -44.21
CA SER A 577 22.98 -0.65 -44.23
C SER A 577 22.19 0.10 -45.28
N ASP A 578 21.60 1.23 -44.88
CA ASP A 578 20.88 2.14 -45.78
C ASP A 578 19.70 1.49 -46.53
N LYS A 579 19.24 0.33 -46.04
CA LYS A 579 18.09 -0.41 -46.57
C LYS A 579 17.01 -0.55 -45.50
N TRP A 580 15.80 -0.84 -46.00
CA TRP A 580 14.58 -0.97 -45.19
C TRP A 580 13.75 -2.21 -45.54
N LYS A 581 14.25 -3.09 -46.43
CA LYS A 581 13.57 -4.35 -46.72
C LYS A 581 13.77 -5.31 -45.54
N LEU A 582 12.67 -5.77 -44.95
CA LEU A 582 12.72 -6.75 -43.87
C LEU A 582 13.01 -8.15 -44.47
N PRO A 583 14.02 -8.89 -43.97
CA PRO A 583 14.42 -10.17 -44.55
C PRO A 583 13.56 -11.36 -44.09
N ASN A 584 13.00 -11.29 -42.88
CA ASN A 584 12.32 -12.41 -42.20
C ASN A 584 10.86 -12.08 -41.91
N LYS A 585 10.07 -13.13 -41.59
CA LYS A 585 8.74 -12.98 -41.01
C LYS A 585 8.83 -12.32 -39.62
N LEU A 586 7.77 -11.66 -39.20
CA LEU A 586 7.64 -11.04 -37.88
C LEU A 586 7.28 -12.07 -36.82
N PHE A 587 6.32 -12.96 -37.13
CA PHE A 587 5.81 -13.95 -36.18
C PHE A 587 6.32 -15.36 -36.46
N ASN A 588 6.45 -16.14 -35.38
CA ASN A 588 6.70 -17.57 -35.41
C ASN A 588 5.54 -18.35 -34.76
N ASP A 589 5.66 -19.67 -34.67
CA ASP A 589 4.61 -20.53 -34.10
C ASP A 589 4.42 -20.30 -32.58
N ASP A 590 5.47 -19.85 -31.88
CA ASP A 590 5.44 -19.56 -30.44
C ASP A 590 4.57 -18.33 -30.13
N ASP A 591 4.39 -17.40 -31.09
CA ASP A 591 3.53 -16.22 -30.97
C ASP A 591 2.03 -16.53 -31.10
N SER A 592 1.66 -17.78 -31.43
CA SER A 592 0.27 -18.17 -31.77
C SER A 592 -0.76 -17.81 -30.70
N VAL A 593 -0.45 -18.04 -29.42
CA VAL A 593 -1.37 -17.72 -28.30
C VAL A 593 -1.55 -16.22 -28.16
N ALA A 594 -0.45 -15.45 -28.25
CA ALA A 594 -0.50 -13.99 -28.14
C ALA A 594 -1.27 -13.35 -29.32
N LEU A 595 -1.12 -13.91 -30.53
CA LEU A 595 -1.87 -13.51 -31.72
C LEU A 595 -3.37 -13.83 -31.60
N LEU A 596 -3.73 -14.98 -31.04
CA LEU A 596 -5.13 -15.31 -30.77
C LEU A 596 -5.76 -14.27 -29.82
N VAL A 597 -5.07 -13.90 -28.75
CA VAL A 597 -5.54 -12.88 -27.80
C VAL A 597 -5.67 -11.51 -28.47
N PHE A 598 -4.74 -11.14 -29.35
CA PHE A 598 -4.84 -9.92 -30.15
C PHE A 598 -6.08 -9.94 -31.06
N PHE A 599 -6.36 -11.07 -31.69
CA PHE A 599 -7.54 -11.25 -32.54
C PHE A 599 -8.85 -11.21 -31.76
N GLU A 600 -8.92 -11.86 -30.60
CA GLU A 600 -10.05 -11.77 -29.67
C GLU A 600 -10.34 -10.30 -29.30
N GLY A 601 -9.30 -9.52 -28.97
CA GLY A 601 -9.46 -8.10 -28.69
C GLY A 601 -9.96 -7.29 -29.89
N LEU A 602 -9.47 -7.59 -31.10
CA LEU A 602 -9.96 -6.95 -32.32
C LEU A 602 -11.40 -7.33 -32.69
N LEU A 603 -11.91 -8.47 -32.22
CA LEU A 603 -13.32 -8.84 -32.36
C LEU A 603 -14.22 -8.04 -31.42
N ASP A 604 -13.71 -7.61 -30.26
CA ASP A 604 -14.47 -6.76 -29.34
C ASP A 604 -14.52 -5.31 -29.83
N LYS A 605 -15.67 -4.94 -30.41
CA LYS A 605 -15.92 -3.59 -30.96
C LYS A 605 -15.94 -2.48 -29.91
N LYS A 606 -15.99 -2.80 -28.61
CA LYS A 606 -16.01 -1.81 -27.52
C LYS A 606 -14.62 -1.35 -27.11
N VAL A 607 -13.61 -2.18 -27.35
CA VAL A 607 -12.21 -1.84 -27.02
C VAL A 607 -11.69 -0.90 -28.09
N ASP A 608 -11.03 0.19 -27.75
CA ASP A 608 -10.42 1.08 -28.75
C ASP A 608 -9.17 0.41 -29.37
N PHE A 609 -8.88 0.72 -30.64
CA PHE A 609 -7.73 0.15 -31.34
C PHE A 609 -6.99 1.23 -32.13
N ASP A 610 -5.70 1.39 -31.83
CA ASP A 610 -4.82 2.37 -32.46
C ASP A 610 -3.50 1.74 -32.90
N ILE A 611 -2.96 2.24 -34.03
CA ILE A 611 -1.64 1.89 -34.53
C ILE A 611 -0.79 3.15 -34.62
N ILE A 612 0.35 3.14 -33.93
CA ILE A 612 1.29 4.25 -33.87
C ILE A 612 2.63 3.87 -34.50
N GLY A 613 2.95 4.50 -35.63
CA GLY A 613 4.23 4.38 -36.30
C GLY A 613 5.17 5.55 -36.00
N ARG A 614 6.40 5.27 -35.59
CA ARG A 614 7.43 6.29 -35.33
C ARG A 614 8.75 5.96 -36.05
N GLY A 615 9.20 6.88 -36.89
CA GLY A 615 10.58 6.94 -37.37
C GLY A 615 11.40 7.81 -36.41
N GLN A 616 12.14 7.18 -35.51
CA GLN A 616 12.77 7.88 -34.39
C GLN A 616 14.12 8.49 -34.75
N GLY A 617 14.66 8.21 -35.93
CA GLY A 617 15.96 8.69 -36.37
C GLY A 617 17.09 8.07 -35.58
N ILE A 618 18.04 8.89 -35.13
CA ILE A 618 19.22 8.41 -34.39
C ILE A 618 18.81 8.02 -32.96
N GLY A 619 19.12 6.78 -32.60
CA GLY A 619 18.91 6.23 -31.28
C GLY A 619 20.00 6.62 -30.29
N GLN A 620 19.63 6.66 -29.01
CA GLN A 620 20.52 6.77 -27.87
C GLN A 620 20.14 5.71 -26.85
N TRP A 621 21.13 5.05 -26.24
CA TRP A 621 20.89 4.12 -25.13
C TRP A 621 20.72 4.92 -23.84
N ASN A 622 19.58 4.76 -23.16
CA ASN A 622 19.31 5.44 -21.88
C ASN A 622 19.62 4.58 -20.64
N GLY A 623 20.23 3.40 -20.80
CA GLY A 623 20.47 2.45 -19.71
C GLY A 623 19.52 1.25 -19.73
N SER A 624 18.29 1.42 -20.22
CA SER A 624 17.26 0.38 -20.25
C SER A 624 16.78 0.02 -21.66
N GLN A 625 16.67 1.00 -22.55
CA GLN A 625 16.21 0.82 -23.93
C GLN A 625 16.83 1.86 -24.88
N THR A 626 16.67 1.63 -26.18
CA THR A 626 17.02 2.61 -27.20
C THR A 626 15.89 3.62 -27.32
N VAL A 627 16.21 4.89 -27.07
CA VAL A 627 15.27 6.02 -27.19
C VAL A 627 15.75 7.00 -28.25
N LYS A 628 14.87 7.89 -28.71
CA LYS A 628 15.27 8.94 -29.65
C LYS A 628 16.27 9.89 -29.02
N ALA A 629 17.38 10.16 -29.70
CA ALA A 629 18.31 11.21 -29.31
C ALA A 629 17.66 12.59 -29.53
N ILE A 630 17.50 13.38 -28.46
CA ILE A 630 16.89 14.73 -28.53
C ILE A 630 17.81 15.70 -29.29
N LYS A 631 19.12 15.56 -29.11
CA LYS A 631 20.17 16.34 -29.80
C LYS A 631 21.16 15.37 -30.44
N PRO A 632 20.81 14.77 -31.59
CA PRO A 632 21.64 13.76 -32.21
C PRO A 632 22.94 14.38 -32.75
N GLN A 633 24.05 13.65 -32.63
CA GLN A 633 25.30 13.95 -33.30
C GLN A 633 25.54 12.90 -34.38
N GLU A 634 25.65 13.33 -35.64
CA GLU A 634 25.99 12.44 -36.75
C GLU A 634 27.51 12.20 -36.81
N LEU A 635 27.88 10.95 -37.05
CA LEU A 635 29.24 10.54 -37.36
C LEU A 635 29.38 10.34 -38.87
N ASP A 636 30.45 10.84 -39.47
CA ASP A 636 30.70 10.62 -40.90
C ASP A 636 31.10 9.15 -41.20
N ARG A 637 31.67 8.45 -40.22
CA ARG A 637 32.07 7.04 -40.32
C ARG A 637 32.15 6.39 -38.93
N TYR A 638 32.09 5.07 -38.87
CA TYR A 638 32.41 4.33 -37.64
C TYR A 638 33.85 4.63 -37.19
N PRO A 639 34.12 4.74 -35.87
CA PRO A 639 35.47 4.86 -35.35
C PRO A 639 36.40 3.78 -35.92
N GLY A 640 37.64 4.15 -36.30
CA GLY A 640 38.56 3.27 -37.04
C GLY A 640 39.53 2.46 -36.17
N ASN A 641 39.25 2.29 -34.88
CA ASN A 641 40.09 1.59 -33.92
C ASN A 641 39.59 0.14 -33.71
N ALA A 642 40.51 -0.80 -33.48
CA ALA A 642 40.21 -2.24 -33.35
C ALA A 642 39.18 -2.59 -32.25
N ALA A 643 38.95 -1.69 -31.29
CA ALA A 643 38.00 -1.86 -30.18
C ALA A 643 36.57 -1.40 -30.49
N THR A 644 36.35 -0.54 -31.49
CA THR A 644 35.01 -0.01 -31.84
C THR A 644 34.81 -0.13 -33.35
N SER A 645 34.07 -1.14 -33.78
CA SER A 645 33.72 -1.39 -35.19
C SER A 645 32.21 -1.23 -35.43
N LYS A 646 31.74 -1.37 -36.67
CA LYS A 646 30.29 -1.41 -36.98
C LYS A 646 29.52 -2.44 -36.13
N MET A 647 30.18 -3.54 -35.79
CA MET A 647 29.62 -4.66 -35.02
C MET A 647 29.81 -4.51 -33.51
N ASP A 648 30.34 -3.38 -33.05
CA ASP A 648 30.40 -3.07 -31.62
C ASP A 648 28.99 -2.98 -31.04
N SER A 649 28.79 -3.58 -29.86
CA SER A 649 27.49 -3.64 -29.19
C SER A 649 26.89 -2.27 -28.93
N SER A 650 27.72 -1.23 -28.79
CA SER A 650 27.30 0.15 -28.60
C SER A 650 26.58 0.76 -29.82
N PHE A 651 26.91 0.31 -31.04
CA PHE A 651 26.24 0.71 -32.28
C PHE A 651 25.12 -0.27 -32.67
N VAL A 652 25.37 -1.58 -32.54
CA VAL A 652 24.38 -2.63 -32.85
C VAL A 652 23.08 -2.42 -32.09
N ARG A 653 23.16 -2.12 -30.78
CA ARG A 653 21.98 -1.87 -29.92
C ARG A 653 21.15 -0.66 -30.36
N LEU A 654 21.74 0.28 -31.11
CA LEU A 654 21.05 1.48 -31.59
C LEU A 654 20.35 1.23 -32.94
N ARG A 655 20.81 0.25 -33.72
CA ARG A 655 20.14 -0.22 -34.95
C ARG A 655 18.97 -1.15 -34.60
N LYS A 656 18.01 -0.62 -33.85
CA LYS A 656 16.88 -1.36 -33.31
C LYS A 656 15.59 -0.97 -34.02
N SER A 657 14.73 -1.94 -34.26
CA SER A 657 13.31 -1.71 -34.54
C SER A 657 12.46 -2.55 -33.61
N GLU A 658 11.25 -2.07 -33.32
CA GLU A 658 10.38 -2.62 -32.29
C GLU A 658 8.95 -2.70 -32.83
N LEU A 659 8.28 -3.82 -32.57
CA LEU A 659 6.83 -3.96 -32.73
C LEU A 659 6.26 -4.47 -31.41
N PHE A 660 5.49 -3.62 -30.75
CA PHE A 660 4.86 -3.91 -29.47
C PHE A 660 3.34 -3.85 -29.61
N ILE A 661 2.63 -4.82 -29.06
CA ILE A 661 1.17 -4.83 -28.99
C ILE A 661 0.77 -4.85 -27.52
N ASN A 662 0.24 -3.73 -27.04
CA ASN A 662 -0.27 -3.61 -25.69
C ASN A 662 -1.76 -3.94 -25.70
N MET A 663 -2.16 -4.82 -24.78
CA MET A 663 -3.55 -5.28 -24.62
C MET A 663 -4.03 -4.84 -23.24
N GLY A 664 -4.63 -3.65 -23.16
CA GLY A 664 -5.18 -3.11 -21.92
C GLY A 664 -6.63 -2.67 -22.11
N ARG A 665 -6.94 -1.48 -21.59
CA ARG A 665 -8.23 -0.79 -21.81
C ARG A 665 -8.45 -0.42 -23.28
N GLU A 666 -7.35 -0.24 -24.00
CA GLU A 666 -7.27 -0.06 -25.44
C GLU A 666 -6.20 -1.01 -25.99
N ILE A 667 -6.30 -1.31 -27.28
CA ILE A 667 -5.31 -2.09 -28.02
C ILE A 667 -4.42 -1.09 -28.75
N VAL A 668 -3.14 -1.04 -28.38
CA VAL A 668 -2.18 -0.12 -29.01
C VAL A 668 -1.04 -0.89 -29.62
N VAL A 669 -0.90 -0.78 -30.94
CA VAL A 669 0.26 -1.28 -31.68
C VAL A 669 1.26 -0.14 -31.82
N ASN A 670 2.47 -0.35 -31.32
CA ASN A 670 3.58 0.60 -31.48
C ASN A 670 4.64 -0.02 -32.39
N VAL A 671 4.98 0.68 -33.48
CA VAL A 671 6.12 0.34 -34.33
C VAL A 671 7.13 1.47 -34.31
N ASN A 672 8.32 1.21 -33.78
CA ASN A 672 9.39 2.18 -33.68
C ASN A 672 10.62 1.67 -34.43
N SER A 673 11.33 2.55 -35.11
CA SER A 673 12.63 2.23 -35.72
C SER A 673 13.67 3.29 -35.40
N TYR A 674 14.87 2.82 -35.13
CA TYR A 674 16.04 3.61 -34.79
C TYR A 674 17.20 3.29 -35.74
N THR A 675 18.08 4.27 -35.88
CA THR A 675 19.34 4.18 -36.60
C THR A 675 20.48 4.49 -35.65
N ASP A 676 21.68 4.00 -35.96
CA ASP A 676 22.87 4.42 -35.23
C ASP A 676 23.30 5.84 -35.69
N PRO A 677 24.28 6.49 -35.04
CA PRO A 677 24.63 7.86 -35.36
C PRO A 677 25.43 8.01 -36.65
N VAL A 678 25.76 6.94 -37.38
CA VAL A 678 26.50 7.09 -38.65
C VAL A 678 25.57 7.65 -39.72
N ARG A 679 26.04 8.67 -40.46
CA ARG A 679 25.24 9.35 -41.48
C ARG A 679 24.83 8.37 -42.58
N SER A 680 23.52 8.26 -42.81
CA SER A 680 22.99 7.45 -43.90
C SER A 680 23.31 8.04 -45.27
N SER A 681 23.61 7.14 -46.21
CA SER A 681 23.78 7.45 -47.63
C SER A 681 22.49 7.28 -48.43
N LEU A 682 21.32 7.21 -47.78
CA LEU A 682 20.01 7.06 -48.43
C LEU A 682 19.82 8.09 -49.55
N ASP A 683 19.39 7.61 -50.71
CA ASP A 683 18.97 8.48 -51.81
C ASP A 683 17.49 8.86 -51.64
N ILE A 684 17.20 10.16 -51.70
CA ILE A 684 15.87 10.71 -51.40
C ILE A 684 15.36 11.38 -52.67
N SER A 685 14.67 10.59 -53.48
CA SER A 685 14.08 11.01 -54.75
C SER A 685 12.65 11.55 -54.62
N ASN A 686 11.98 11.29 -53.49
CA ASN A 686 10.61 11.74 -53.25
C ASN A 686 10.57 13.21 -52.77
N GLU A 687 9.90 14.06 -53.54
CA GLU A 687 9.80 15.50 -53.29
C GLU A 687 9.16 15.84 -51.93
N THR A 688 8.22 15.01 -51.45
CA THR A 688 7.55 15.18 -50.16
C THR A 688 8.56 15.07 -49.02
N PHE A 689 9.44 14.07 -49.06
CA PHE A 689 10.50 13.90 -48.06
C PHE A 689 11.55 15.01 -48.18
N ALA A 690 12.00 15.35 -49.38
CA ALA A 690 12.97 16.42 -49.60
C ALA A 690 12.49 17.78 -49.05
N SER A 691 11.22 18.12 -49.31
CA SER A 691 10.59 19.34 -48.80
C SER A 691 10.48 19.33 -47.26
N ALA A 692 10.04 18.21 -46.69
CA ALA A 692 9.93 18.07 -45.24
C ALA A 692 11.30 18.12 -44.52
N MET A 693 12.35 17.53 -45.10
CA MET A 693 13.71 17.62 -44.57
C MET A 693 14.19 19.06 -44.51
N SER A 694 14.01 19.83 -45.58
CA SER A 694 14.38 21.25 -45.63
C SER A 694 13.59 22.07 -44.61
N LYS A 695 12.27 21.85 -44.52
CA LYS A 695 11.36 22.61 -43.65
C LYS A 695 11.56 22.33 -42.16
N PHE A 696 11.80 21.07 -41.80
CA PHE A 696 11.84 20.62 -40.40
C PHE A 696 13.23 20.22 -39.91
N GLY A 697 14.26 20.34 -40.75
CA GLY A 697 15.64 19.99 -40.42
C GLY A 697 15.83 18.49 -40.16
N LEU A 698 15.16 17.63 -40.94
CA LEU A 698 15.27 16.17 -40.78
C LEU A 698 16.53 15.65 -41.46
N SER A 699 17.19 14.69 -40.81
CA SER A 699 18.36 13.98 -41.34
C SER A 699 17.95 12.83 -42.28
N LYS A 700 18.92 12.29 -43.03
CA LYS A 700 18.70 11.05 -43.80
C LYS A 700 18.42 9.85 -42.89
N ASN A 701 18.98 9.86 -41.68
CA ASN A 701 18.73 8.84 -40.65
C ASN A 701 17.27 8.88 -40.17
N ASP A 702 16.68 10.07 -40.02
CA ASP A 702 15.25 10.23 -39.71
C ASP A 702 14.38 9.57 -40.79
N ILE A 703 14.66 9.86 -42.07
CA ILE A 703 13.90 9.30 -43.20
C ILE A 703 14.11 7.79 -43.33
N LEU A 704 15.35 7.30 -43.18
CA LEU A 704 15.64 5.85 -43.20
C LEU A 704 14.87 5.10 -42.11
N SER A 705 14.83 5.65 -40.89
CA SER A 705 14.05 5.08 -39.79
C SER A 705 12.55 5.03 -40.11
N ALA A 706 12.03 6.04 -40.82
CA ALA A 706 10.64 6.08 -41.24
C ALA A 706 10.32 5.00 -42.29
N TYR A 707 11.20 4.80 -43.28
CA TYR A 707 11.08 3.70 -44.24
C TYR A 707 11.11 2.32 -43.58
N ARG A 708 11.95 2.12 -42.56
CA ARG A 708 12.01 0.87 -41.79
C ARG A 708 10.71 0.62 -41.01
N THR A 709 10.17 1.66 -40.36
CA THR A 709 8.87 1.59 -39.69
C THR A 709 7.75 1.27 -40.68
N HIS A 710 7.75 1.89 -41.87
CA HIS A 710 6.79 1.56 -42.94
C HIS A 710 6.88 0.10 -43.36
N ALA A 711 8.10 -0.40 -43.60
CA ALA A 711 8.31 -1.79 -44.02
C ALA A 711 7.79 -2.80 -43.00
N ILE A 712 8.01 -2.54 -41.70
CA ILE A 712 7.48 -3.40 -40.62
C ILE A 712 5.95 -3.36 -40.59
N LEU A 713 5.33 -2.18 -40.71
CA LEU A 713 3.87 -2.04 -40.74
C LEU A 713 3.25 -2.81 -41.92
N MET A 714 3.87 -2.75 -43.10
CA MET A 714 3.39 -3.47 -44.28
C MET A 714 3.59 -4.98 -44.16
N GLN A 715 4.71 -5.43 -43.59
CA GLN A 715 4.90 -6.85 -43.29
C GLN A 715 3.89 -7.34 -42.24
N PHE A 716 3.65 -6.54 -41.20
CA PHE A 716 2.69 -6.84 -40.15
C PHE A 716 1.29 -7.01 -40.71
N LYS A 717 0.85 -6.09 -41.59
CA LYS A 717 -0.40 -6.20 -42.33
C LYS A 717 -0.51 -7.52 -43.11
N ASN A 718 0.53 -7.87 -43.85
CA ASN A 718 0.53 -9.08 -44.68
C ASN A 718 0.40 -10.34 -43.81
N GLU A 719 1.12 -10.41 -42.70
CA GLU A 719 1.07 -11.56 -41.79
C GLU A 719 -0.27 -11.65 -41.05
N ILE A 720 -0.81 -10.54 -40.53
CA ILE A 720 -2.12 -10.53 -39.88
C ILE A 720 -3.23 -11.00 -40.82
N ASN A 721 -3.23 -10.55 -42.08
CA ASN A 721 -4.23 -10.98 -43.06
C ASN A 721 -4.21 -12.49 -43.32
N VAL A 722 -3.04 -13.14 -43.23
CA VAL A 722 -2.90 -14.58 -43.40
C VAL A 722 -3.26 -15.32 -42.11
N LEU A 723 -2.67 -14.90 -40.98
CA LEU A 723 -2.81 -15.56 -39.68
C LEU A 723 -4.25 -15.47 -39.13
N ALA A 724 -4.96 -14.36 -39.37
CA ALA A 724 -6.37 -14.26 -39.00
C ALA A 724 -7.23 -15.30 -39.72
N GLY A 725 -6.96 -15.57 -41.01
CA GLY A 725 -7.66 -16.61 -41.77
C GLY A 725 -7.29 -18.04 -41.35
N GLN A 726 -6.13 -18.22 -40.68
CA GLN A 726 -5.69 -19.52 -40.16
C GLN A 726 -6.28 -19.82 -38.77
N TYR A 727 -6.36 -18.81 -37.89
CA TYR A 727 -6.76 -19.01 -36.49
C TYR A 727 -8.24 -18.77 -36.20
N LEU A 728 -8.96 -18.02 -37.05
CA LEU A 728 -10.36 -17.67 -36.83
C LEU A 728 -11.29 -18.28 -37.88
N SER A 729 -12.60 -18.29 -37.57
CA SER A 729 -13.60 -18.56 -38.60
C SER A 729 -13.58 -17.49 -39.69
N ARG A 730 -14.05 -17.82 -40.90
CA ARG A 730 -14.03 -16.89 -42.04
C ARG A 730 -14.71 -15.54 -41.74
N GLN A 731 -15.81 -15.55 -40.97
CA GLN A 731 -16.56 -14.35 -40.62
C GLN A 731 -15.79 -13.47 -39.62
N GLU A 732 -15.21 -14.09 -38.60
CA GLU A 732 -14.38 -13.41 -37.60
C GLU A 732 -13.10 -12.86 -38.22
N ALA A 733 -12.42 -13.65 -39.06
CA ALA A 733 -11.23 -13.24 -39.79
C ALA A 733 -11.48 -11.99 -40.64
N SER A 734 -12.59 -11.94 -41.40
CA SER A 734 -12.96 -10.75 -42.17
C SER A 734 -13.12 -9.51 -41.27
N THR A 735 -13.77 -9.68 -40.12
CA THR A 735 -13.99 -8.58 -39.17
C THR A 735 -12.67 -8.04 -38.61
N VAL A 736 -11.76 -8.92 -38.21
CA VAL A 736 -10.42 -8.57 -37.70
C VAL A 736 -9.60 -7.88 -38.79
N ILE A 737 -9.55 -8.45 -39.99
CA ILE A 737 -8.81 -7.93 -41.14
C ILE A 737 -9.31 -6.53 -41.53
N ASP A 738 -10.62 -6.34 -41.63
CA ASP A 738 -11.22 -5.06 -42.01
C ASP A 738 -10.94 -3.99 -40.96
N ARG A 739 -11.09 -4.33 -39.67
CA ARG A 739 -10.79 -3.43 -38.56
C ARG A 739 -9.31 -3.03 -38.54
N PHE A 740 -8.42 -4.01 -38.68
CA PHE A 740 -6.97 -3.79 -38.72
C PHE A 740 -6.56 -2.87 -39.88
N ASN A 741 -7.00 -3.21 -41.10
CA ASN A 741 -6.65 -2.46 -42.30
C ASN A 741 -7.22 -1.04 -42.30
N LYS A 742 -8.44 -0.86 -41.75
CA LYS A 742 -9.05 0.46 -41.62
C LYS A 742 -8.23 1.37 -40.71
N GLU A 743 -7.71 0.85 -39.60
CA GLU A 743 -6.89 1.66 -38.69
C GLU A 743 -5.51 1.92 -39.27
N LEU A 744 -4.88 0.91 -39.86
CA LEU A 744 -3.58 1.06 -40.53
C LEU A 744 -3.63 2.12 -41.64
N ALA A 745 -4.72 2.20 -42.41
CA ALA A 745 -4.88 3.20 -43.45
C ALA A 745 -4.92 4.65 -42.92
N LYS A 746 -5.33 4.85 -41.66
CA LYS A 746 -5.32 6.17 -41.00
C LYS A 746 -3.97 6.50 -40.38
N THR A 747 -3.15 5.48 -40.08
CA THR A 747 -1.85 5.63 -39.44
C THR A 747 -0.94 6.55 -40.25
N ARG A 748 -0.26 7.44 -39.53
CA ARG A 748 0.83 8.27 -40.07
C ARG A 748 2.11 7.93 -39.33
N ILE A 749 3.23 7.90 -40.06
CA ILE A 749 4.55 7.68 -39.47
C ILE A 749 5.08 9.03 -39.01
N SER A 750 5.18 9.20 -37.70
CA SER A 750 5.75 10.40 -37.08
C SER A 750 7.27 10.42 -37.22
N VAL A 751 7.82 11.56 -37.61
CA VAL A 751 9.25 11.79 -37.83
C VAL A 751 9.60 13.22 -37.41
N GLY A 752 10.36 13.37 -36.33
CA GLY A 752 10.70 14.69 -35.82
C GLY A 752 9.46 15.50 -35.43
N ARG A 753 9.27 16.65 -36.09
CA ARG A 753 8.13 17.57 -35.89
C ARG A 753 7.01 17.40 -36.91
N THR A 754 7.08 16.38 -37.77
CA THR A 754 6.12 16.13 -38.85
C THR A 754 5.68 14.66 -38.86
N SER A 755 4.74 14.32 -39.75
CA SER A 755 4.34 12.94 -40.00
C SER A 755 3.94 12.72 -41.46
N PHE A 756 4.18 11.51 -41.95
CA PHE A 756 3.92 11.11 -43.34
C PHE A 756 2.82 10.05 -43.39
N LYS A 757 2.01 10.08 -44.46
CA LYS A 757 1.03 9.03 -44.72
C LYS A 757 1.75 7.78 -45.24
N LEU A 758 1.15 6.60 -45.08
CA LEU A 758 1.77 5.36 -45.58
C LEU A 758 1.98 5.39 -47.10
N GLY A 759 1.03 5.95 -47.86
CA GLY A 759 1.17 6.10 -49.32
C GLY A 759 2.29 7.05 -49.77
N ASP A 760 2.88 7.85 -48.87
CA ASP A 760 4.04 8.67 -49.21
C ASP A 760 5.33 7.82 -49.37
N PHE A 761 5.31 6.55 -48.94
CA PHE A 761 6.45 5.62 -48.97
C PHE A 761 6.38 4.60 -50.13
N GLU A 762 5.34 4.66 -50.96
CA GLU A 762 5.09 3.75 -52.09
C GLU A 762 5.80 4.15 -53.38
#